data_AF-A0A836CJW3-F1
#
_entry.id   AF-A0A836CJW3-F1
#
_cell.length_a   1.000
_cell.length_b   1.000
_cell.length_c   1.000
_cell.angle_alpha   90.00
_cell.angle_beta   90.00
_cell.angle_gamma   90.00
#
_symmetry.space_group_name_H-M   'P 1'
#
loop_
_entity.id
_entity.type
_entity.pdbx_description
1 polymer ?
#
loop_
_entity_poly.entity_id
_entity_poly.type
_entity_poly.pdbx_seq_one_letter_code
_entity_poly.pdbx_strand_id
1 'polypeptide(L)'
;MPAALQVELCRGEHSAAVVDCVHAFQESGGAAAGGATSKAQVETCKGGNSIIPAECYRAMPAWVPQAAKLSLCKAAASAAPAQCAAALARRVSPGVAADAVARLCRGAQTEAPAACFVHGVSGVVGRTLGKADTADLCRGADSEEPVKCFAAITDRTITAESKVALCCGAGGAARAQCVRAATHRLAPPQKLALCAAARGDAPTAPLACFTAAPATLPDDLRIRLCSGAASNAPADCAKAAPAALPPQHRAELCRGAASAAPGLCARAMPIQAAPSVTVDVCRDAASAAPAQCFAACDGAVPAALAVALCRGAASTAPAECAAAAVPRSREAASNAQCPLKGASGQPRRIVPMALAVELCRASGNDAAAVGCAATAPHGFSDADLLRLCSGGGGGADGAGAVRCAAAAPRRLPAAARAELCRGAAGVQPAACADAMHYSRGVKEVVATCRGALTTTPAYCVNALHHAPGGGATARQIEDCRGAAPVHTSIGVRELKHAGEGGVLYTGARVEAVLEVKDQWGRFMEWDSGTYVRASLAPRGSNGAFIGGAGRVNATVDGVVRFSHLTFSAPGNLTLRFDVGGAHLASALLRVVETKEAAFARACGAVVRALRCPSDAAAARRAAAAELNAADEIFALVPPPLSWNAIVCGGALRNQGFRVAPGWRRAAWVWYTPAVEALATGRGVPTPLMTALERLGLGEGASGGDVRRAYYRESLRWHPDRWARHPALAERAQAVFELVSEAYAELRAGAKLAATGQESAAV
;
A
#
# COMPACT_ATOMS: atom_id res chain seq x y z
N MET A 1 15.73 -29.14 30.93
CA MET A 1 15.96 -27.78 31.49
C MET A 1 16.41 -27.90 32.94
N PRO A 2 17.45 -27.20 33.43
CA PRO A 2 17.82 -27.26 34.84
C PRO A 2 16.67 -26.79 35.73
N ALA A 3 16.41 -27.47 36.86
CA ALA A 3 15.34 -27.12 37.79
C ALA A 3 15.41 -25.66 38.25
N ALA A 4 16.62 -25.10 38.43
CA ALA A 4 16.83 -23.70 38.78
C ALA A 4 16.26 -22.72 37.75
N LEU A 5 16.35 -23.03 36.45
CA LEU A 5 15.83 -22.18 35.37
C LEU A 5 14.30 -22.31 35.25
N GLN A 6 13.74 -23.48 35.57
CA GLN A 6 12.28 -23.68 35.63
C GLN A 6 11.69 -22.83 36.76
N VAL A 7 12.34 -22.84 37.92
CA VAL A 7 11.96 -22.00 39.06
C VAL A 7 12.08 -20.51 38.74
N GLU A 8 13.10 -20.07 38.00
CA GLU A 8 13.25 -18.67 37.58
C GLU A 8 12.15 -18.25 36.58
N LEU A 9 11.84 -19.08 35.57
CA LEU A 9 10.76 -18.81 34.62
C LEU A 9 9.37 -18.81 35.28
N CYS A 10 9.14 -19.66 36.28
CA CYS A 10 7.90 -19.69 37.04
C CYS A 10 7.79 -18.58 38.10
N ARG A 11 8.92 -18.02 38.58
CA ARG A 11 8.93 -16.92 39.56
C ARG A 11 8.80 -15.55 38.92
N GLY A 12 9.23 -15.37 37.67
CA GLY A 12 8.97 -14.14 36.93
C GLY A 12 7.55 -14.14 36.36
N GLU A 13 6.87 -13.00 36.34
CA GLU A 13 5.60 -12.77 35.61
C GLU A 13 5.84 -12.81 34.09
N HIS A 14 6.34 -13.93 33.58
CA HIS A 14 6.62 -14.14 32.17
C HIS A 14 5.36 -14.66 31.47
N SER A 15 5.07 -14.13 30.28
CA SER A 15 3.96 -14.61 29.46
C SER A 15 4.22 -16.03 28.97
N ALA A 16 3.16 -16.80 28.69
CA ALA A 16 3.25 -18.14 28.11
C ALA A 16 4.14 -18.18 26.84
N ALA A 17 4.13 -17.10 26.06
CA ALA A 17 4.96 -16.95 24.86
C ALA A 17 6.47 -17.02 25.15
N VAL A 18 6.94 -16.56 26.31
CA VAL A 18 8.35 -16.67 26.71
C VAL A 18 8.73 -18.13 26.94
N VAL A 19 7.83 -18.91 27.56
CA VAL A 19 8.04 -20.34 27.81
C VAL A 19 8.09 -21.11 26.49
N ASP A 20 7.14 -20.86 25.58
CA ASP A 20 7.10 -21.48 24.26
C ASP A 20 8.35 -21.17 23.44
N CYS A 21 8.81 -19.92 23.48
CA CYS A 21 10.06 -19.50 22.84
C CYS A 21 11.28 -20.28 23.40
N VAL A 22 11.39 -20.42 24.73
CA VAL A 22 12.49 -21.17 25.36
C VAL A 22 12.42 -22.67 25.01
N HIS A 23 11.23 -23.26 24.92
CA HIS A 23 11.05 -24.65 24.50
C HIS A 23 11.52 -24.85 23.06
N ALA A 24 11.14 -23.96 22.15
CA ALA A 24 11.58 -24.00 20.76
C ALA A 24 13.12 -23.86 20.58
N PHE A 25 13.80 -23.14 21.48
CA PHE A 25 15.27 -23.12 21.54
C PHE A 25 15.88 -24.47 21.93
N GLN A 26 15.20 -25.26 22.78
CA GLN A 26 15.67 -26.59 23.17
C GLN A 26 15.53 -27.60 22.03
N GLU A 27 14.42 -27.55 21.30
CA GLU A 27 14.18 -28.43 20.14
C GLU A 27 15.14 -28.17 18.98
N SER A 28 15.61 -26.94 18.82
CA SER A 28 16.53 -26.54 17.74
C SER A 28 18.01 -26.83 18.05
N GLY A 29 18.37 -26.95 19.32
CA GLY A 29 19.68 -27.44 19.74
C GLY A 29 19.72 -28.96 19.62
N GLY A 30 20.01 -29.47 18.42
CA GLY A 30 20.10 -30.90 18.17
C GLY A 30 20.87 -31.63 19.28
N ALA A 31 20.34 -32.77 19.70
CA ALA A 31 20.69 -33.57 20.89
C ALA A 31 22.18 -33.94 21.10
N ALA A 32 23.10 -33.45 20.27
CA ALA A 32 24.52 -33.76 20.28
C ALA A 32 25.34 -32.99 21.33
N ALA A 33 24.78 -31.99 22.01
CA ALA A 33 25.42 -31.37 23.16
C ALA A 33 24.39 -31.18 24.26
N GLY A 34 24.49 -31.93 25.36
CA GLY A 34 23.66 -31.80 26.57
C GLY A 34 23.85 -30.48 27.32
N GLY A 35 24.01 -29.37 26.60
CA GLY A 35 24.17 -28.03 27.13
C GLY A 35 22.85 -27.52 27.68
N ALA A 36 22.84 -27.19 28.97
CA ALA A 36 21.76 -26.46 29.61
C ALA A 36 21.37 -25.22 28.78
N THR A 37 20.07 -24.92 28.71
CA THR A 37 19.57 -23.66 28.12
C THR A 37 20.33 -22.50 28.77
N SER A 38 21.05 -21.73 27.96
CA SER A 38 21.87 -20.64 28.45
C SER A 38 20.97 -19.49 28.93
N LYS A 39 21.41 -18.75 29.95
CA LYS A 39 20.74 -17.50 30.39
C LYS A 39 20.50 -16.53 29.23
N ALA A 40 21.39 -16.53 28.23
CA ALA A 40 21.29 -15.72 27.02
C ALA A 40 20.11 -16.12 26.10
N GLN A 41 19.73 -17.40 26.02
CA GLN A 41 18.53 -17.83 25.29
C GLN A 41 17.26 -17.31 25.98
N VAL A 42 17.18 -17.39 27.31
CA VAL A 42 16.04 -16.85 28.07
C VAL A 42 15.92 -15.35 27.88
N GLU A 43 17.04 -14.60 27.99
CA GLU A 43 17.10 -13.16 27.71
C GLU A 43 16.71 -12.78 26.27
N THR A 44 16.88 -13.70 25.32
CA THR A 44 16.49 -13.48 23.91
C THR A 44 14.98 -13.56 23.72
N CYS A 45 14.30 -14.39 24.54
CA CYS A 45 12.84 -14.50 24.56
C CYS A 45 12.16 -13.41 25.41
N LYS A 46 12.88 -12.74 26.32
CA LYS A 46 12.32 -11.65 27.14
C LYS A 46 11.91 -10.46 26.26
N GLY A 47 10.64 -10.03 26.40
CA GLY A 47 10.04 -8.93 25.63
C GLY A 47 9.38 -9.34 24.31
N GLY A 48 9.44 -10.62 23.94
CA GLY A 48 8.71 -11.17 22.80
C GLY A 48 7.37 -11.79 23.22
N ASN A 49 6.29 -11.41 22.55
CA ASN A 49 4.99 -12.07 22.70
C ASN A 49 4.84 -13.27 21.73
N SER A 50 5.96 -13.86 21.28
CA SER A 50 5.97 -14.83 20.18
C SER A 50 7.18 -15.77 20.20
N ILE A 51 7.02 -16.95 19.60
CA ILE A 51 8.06 -17.98 19.33
C ILE A 51 9.10 -17.53 18.28
N ILE A 52 8.86 -16.43 17.57
CA ILE A 52 9.67 -15.95 16.44
C ILE A 52 11.18 -15.84 16.72
N PRO A 53 11.67 -15.35 17.88
CA PRO A 53 13.10 -15.32 18.16
C PRO A 53 13.77 -16.70 18.08
N ALA A 54 13.06 -17.75 18.48
CA ALA A 54 13.56 -19.13 18.40
C ALA A 54 13.54 -19.65 16.95
N GLU A 55 12.51 -19.34 16.16
CA GLU A 55 12.45 -19.67 14.73
C GLU A 55 13.57 -18.97 13.94
N CYS A 56 13.80 -17.68 14.22
CA CYS A 56 14.95 -16.93 13.70
C CYS A 56 16.26 -17.65 14.04
N TYR A 57 16.45 -18.05 15.30
CA TYR A 57 17.68 -18.73 15.73
C TYR A 57 17.87 -20.07 15.01
N ARG A 58 16.80 -20.85 14.86
CA ARG A 58 16.81 -22.15 14.14
C ARG A 58 17.15 -21.99 12.67
N ALA A 59 16.68 -20.93 12.03
CA ALA A 59 16.95 -20.64 10.62
C ALA A 59 18.36 -20.09 10.35
N MET A 60 19.15 -19.75 11.38
CA MET A 60 20.48 -19.18 11.21
C MET A 60 21.51 -20.19 10.68
N PRO A 61 22.38 -19.80 9.73
CA PRO A 61 23.45 -20.67 9.24
C PRO A 61 24.37 -21.19 10.34
N ALA A 62 24.90 -22.41 10.17
CA ALA A 62 25.75 -23.07 11.16
C ALA A 62 27.06 -22.31 11.48
N TRP A 63 27.61 -21.58 10.51
CA TRP A 63 28.87 -20.84 10.67
C TRP A 63 28.75 -19.57 11.54
N VAL A 64 27.53 -19.07 11.79
CA VAL A 64 27.32 -17.90 12.65
C VAL A 64 27.54 -18.33 14.11
N PRO A 65 28.46 -17.73 14.86
CA PRO A 65 28.68 -18.07 16.28
C PRO A 65 27.39 -17.90 17.09
N GLN A 66 27.21 -18.75 18.09
CA GLN A 66 25.98 -18.77 18.91
C GLN A 66 25.67 -17.42 19.55
N ALA A 67 26.68 -16.69 20.03
CA ALA A 67 26.50 -15.34 20.59
C ALA A 67 25.92 -14.35 19.56
N ALA A 68 26.39 -14.40 18.31
CA ALA A 68 25.89 -13.57 17.23
C ALA A 68 24.47 -13.96 16.80
N LYS A 69 24.14 -15.26 16.78
CA LYS A 69 22.77 -15.75 16.53
C LYS A 69 21.78 -15.19 17.56
N LEU A 70 22.12 -15.28 18.84
CA LEU A 70 21.28 -14.77 19.93
C LEU A 70 21.13 -13.24 19.85
N SER A 71 22.21 -12.51 19.55
CA SER A 71 22.13 -11.06 19.36
C SER A 71 21.28 -10.63 18.17
N LEU A 72 21.28 -11.40 17.07
CA LEU A 72 20.50 -11.10 15.87
C LEU A 72 19.01 -11.35 16.06
N CYS A 73 18.67 -12.42 16.77
CA CYS A 73 17.28 -12.84 16.94
C CYS A 73 16.61 -12.21 18.17
N LYS A 74 17.35 -11.46 18.99
CA LYS A 74 16.79 -10.70 20.11
C LYS A 74 15.79 -9.66 19.59
N ALA A 75 14.55 -9.74 20.06
CA ALA A 75 13.42 -8.91 19.63
C ALA A 75 13.09 -8.99 18.11
N ALA A 76 13.44 -10.09 17.44
CA ALA A 76 13.06 -10.29 16.05
C ALA A 76 11.53 -10.41 15.92
N ALA A 77 10.96 -9.62 15.00
CA ALA A 77 9.54 -9.67 14.65
C ALA A 77 9.23 -10.67 13.52
N SER A 78 10.26 -11.27 12.90
CA SER A 78 10.13 -12.33 11.89
C SER A 78 11.42 -13.16 11.80
N ALA A 79 11.43 -14.21 10.97
CA ALA A 79 12.64 -14.96 10.62
C ALA A 79 13.60 -14.22 9.66
N ALA A 80 13.28 -12.99 9.26
CA ALA A 80 14.04 -12.24 8.25
C ALA A 80 15.51 -11.94 8.62
N PRO A 81 15.91 -11.70 9.90
CA PRO A 81 17.33 -11.58 10.24
C PRO A 81 18.14 -12.83 9.87
N ALA A 82 17.54 -14.02 10.01
CA ALA A 82 18.16 -15.28 9.62
C ALA A 82 18.23 -15.47 8.12
N GLN A 83 17.18 -15.09 7.39
CA GLN A 83 17.16 -15.08 5.92
C GLN A 83 18.22 -14.13 5.36
N CYS A 84 18.37 -12.94 5.94
CA CYS A 84 19.44 -12.00 5.63
C CYS A 84 20.84 -12.62 5.82
N ALA A 85 21.11 -13.26 6.97
CA ALA A 85 22.38 -13.93 7.22
C ALA A 85 22.64 -15.11 6.26
N ALA A 86 21.61 -15.89 5.94
CA ALA A 86 21.68 -16.98 4.96
C ALA A 86 21.94 -16.46 3.54
N ALA A 87 21.30 -15.35 3.15
CA ALA A 87 21.52 -14.71 1.85
C ALA A 87 22.96 -14.21 1.69
N LEU A 88 23.57 -13.67 2.75
CA LEU A 88 24.99 -13.31 2.77
C LEU A 88 25.88 -14.53 2.58
N ALA A 89 25.61 -15.62 3.32
CA ALA A 89 26.39 -16.85 3.23
C ALA A 89 26.38 -17.46 1.81
N ARG A 90 25.26 -17.33 1.08
CA ARG A 90 25.13 -17.81 -0.30
C ARG A 90 25.89 -16.95 -1.31
N ARG A 91 26.09 -15.66 -1.04
CA ARG A 91 26.54 -14.67 -2.04
C ARG A 91 27.94 -14.11 -1.79
N VAL A 92 28.40 -14.11 -0.54
CA VAL A 92 29.72 -13.60 -0.16
C VAL A 92 30.52 -14.77 0.38
N SER A 93 31.64 -15.08 -0.29
CA SER A 93 32.61 -16.09 0.15
C SER A 93 32.98 -15.95 1.63
N PRO A 94 33.40 -17.02 2.31
CA PRO A 94 33.70 -17.03 3.74
C PRO A 94 34.80 -16.00 4.07
N GLY A 95 34.38 -14.81 4.49
CA GLY A 95 35.28 -13.69 4.75
C GLY A 95 34.56 -12.44 5.25
N VAL A 96 33.29 -12.54 5.65
CA VAL A 96 32.59 -11.51 6.39
C VAL A 96 32.61 -11.92 7.85
N ALA A 97 33.18 -11.09 8.72
CA ALA A 97 33.21 -11.35 10.14
C ALA A 97 31.78 -11.52 10.68
N ALA A 98 31.58 -12.45 11.61
CA ALA A 98 30.28 -12.71 12.21
C ALA A 98 29.64 -11.45 12.82
N ASP A 99 30.44 -10.57 13.41
CA ASP A 99 29.97 -9.30 13.99
C ASP A 99 29.43 -8.35 12.93
N ALA A 100 30.02 -8.34 11.72
CA ALA A 100 29.52 -7.52 10.61
C ALA A 100 28.17 -8.04 10.12
N VAL A 101 27.97 -9.36 10.08
CA VAL A 101 26.67 -9.98 9.75
C VAL A 101 25.64 -9.67 10.84
N ALA A 102 26.06 -9.72 12.11
CA ALA A 102 25.20 -9.36 13.23
C ALA A 102 24.76 -7.89 13.19
N ARG A 103 25.67 -6.96 12.87
CA ARG A 103 25.34 -5.54 12.70
C ARG A 103 24.41 -5.28 11.50
N LEU A 104 24.68 -5.94 10.38
CA LEU A 104 23.95 -5.74 9.13
C LEU A 104 22.50 -6.28 9.18
N CYS A 105 22.32 -7.49 9.71
CA CYS A 105 21.03 -8.18 9.67
C CYS A 105 20.15 -7.93 10.92
N ARG A 106 20.63 -7.17 11.91
CA ARG A 106 19.84 -6.85 13.12
C ARG A 106 18.61 -6.01 12.75
N GLY A 107 17.42 -6.50 13.11
CA GLY A 107 16.15 -5.84 12.83
C GLY A 107 15.72 -5.89 11.35
N ALA A 108 16.39 -6.69 10.53
CA ALA A 108 16.02 -6.86 9.12
C ALA A 108 14.60 -7.42 9.00
N GLN A 109 13.81 -6.83 8.10
CA GLN A 109 12.46 -7.29 7.77
C GLN A 109 12.43 -8.15 6.49
N THR A 110 13.51 -8.12 5.70
CA THR A 110 13.67 -8.85 4.44
C THR A 110 15.15 -9.26 4.23
N GLU A 111 15.47 -9.94 3.12
CA GLU A 111 16.85 -10.19 2.70
C GLU A 111 17.57 -8.94 2.11
N ALA A 112 16.90 -7.78 2.05
CA ALA A 112 17.43 -6.60 1.37
C ALA A 112 18.74 -6.03 1.95
N PRO A 113 19.00 -6.03 3.28
CA PRO A 113 20.31 -5.61 3.81
C PRO A 113 21.46 -6.46 3.24
N ALA A 114 21.24 -7.76 3.05
CA ALA A 114 22.22 -8.65 2.44
C ALA A 114 22.45 -8.32 0.96
N ALA A 115 21.38 -8.07 0.19
CA ALA A 115 21.50 -7.66 -1.21
C ALA A 115 22.25 -6.32 -1.35
N CYS A 116 21.87 -5.33 -0.54
CA CYS A 116 22.57 -4.05 -0.42
C CYS A 116 24.07 -4.26 -0.16
N PHE A 117 24.42 -5.10 0.82
CA PHE A 117 25.81 -5.35 1.18
C PHE A 117 26.61 -6.00 0.03
N VAL A 118 26.05 -7.02 -0.61
CA VAL A 118 26.66 -7.73 -1.75
C VAL A 118 26.93 -6.75 -2.91
N HIS A 119 25.97 -5.87 -3.21
CA HIS A 119 26.13 -4.84 -4.23
C HIS A 119 27.18 -3.79 -3.81
N GLY A 120 27.20 -3.42 -2.53
CA GLY A 120 28.18 -2.50 -1.95
C GLY A 120 29.61 -3.00 -2.11
N VAL A 121 29.89 -4.24 -1.69
CA VAL A 121 31.26 -4.79 -1.72
C VAL A 121 31.77 -5.14 -3.11
N SER A 122 30.89 -5.41 -4.07
CA SER A 122 31.28 -5.75 -5.46
C SER A 122 31.46 -4.53 -6.38
N GLY A 123 31.01 -3.35 -5.96
CA GLY A 123 31.03 -2.13 -6.77
C GLY A 123 32.09 -1.09 -6.40
N VAL A 124 31.86 0.16 -6.85
CA VAL A 124 32.70 1.33 -6.54
C VAL A 124 32.78 1.58 -5.03
N VAL A 125 31.69 1.29 -4.31
CA VAL A 125 31.60 1.49 -2.85
C VAL A 125 32.59 0.61 -2.13
N GLY A 126 32.75 -0.67 -2.50
CA GLY A 126 33.71 -1.59 -1.89
C GLY A 126 35.18 -1.21 -2.11
N ARG A 127 35.49 -0.34 -3.09
CA ARG A 127 36.84 0.23 -3.25
C ARG A 127 37.10 1.42 -2.31
N THR A 128 36.03 2.02 -1.79
CA THR A 128 36.08 3.23 -0.94
C THR A 128 35.84 2.90 0.53
N LEU A 129 34.93 1.97 0.80
CA LEU A 129 34.51 1.53 2.12
C LEU A 129 35.04 0.14 2.43
N GLY A 130 35.44 -0.07 3.68
CA GLY A 130 35.67 -1.40 4.20
C GLY A 130 34.37 -2.21 4.30
N LYS A 131 34.50 -3.53 4.50
CA LYS A 131 33.35 -4.41 4.77
C LYS A 131 32.56 -3.96 6.01
N ALA A 132 33.22 -3.43 7.04
CA ALA A 132 32.54 -2.93 8.24
C ALA A 132 31.63 -1.73 7.92
N ASP A 133 32.16 -0.69 7.27
CA ASP A 133 31.39 0.51 6.93
C ASP A 133 30.29 0.22 5.90
N THR A 134 30.53 -0.74 5.00
CA THR A 134 29.50 -1.20 4.05
C THR A 134 28.35 -1.90 4.77
N ALA A 135 28.63 -2.63 5.85
CA ALA A 135 27.60 -3.23 6.70
C ALA A 135 26.79 -2.15 7.43
N ASP A 136 27.44 -1.09 7.92
CA ASP A 136 26.76 0.02 8.58
C ASP A 136 25.90 0.84 7.59
N LEU A 137 26.37 1.02 6.35
CA LEU A 137 25.59 1.65 5.27
C LEU A 137 24.31 0.89 4.93
N CYS A 138 24.37 -0.45 4.92
CA CYS A 138 23.26 -1.32 4.51
C CYS A 138 22.37 -1.77 5.67
N ARG A 139 22.66 -1.36 6.91
CA ARG A 139 21.85 -1.70 8.08
C ARG A 139 20.44 -1.13 7.96
N GLY A 140 19.44 -1.99 8.12
CA GLY A 140 18.02 -1.61 8.02
C GLY A 140 17.54 -1.27 6.60
N ALA A 141 18.35 -1.58 5.57
CA ALA A 141 17.97 -1.33 4.18
C ALA A 141 16.77 -2.21 3.77
N ASP A 142 15.82 -1.63 3.05
CA ASP A 142 14.71 -2.32 2.39
C ASP A 142 15.01 -2.66 0.91
N SER A 143 16.13 -2.15 0.40
CA SER A 143 16.55 -2.23 -1.00
C SER A 143 18.08 -1.99 -1.14
N GLU A 144 18.59 -1.98 -2.38
CA GLU A 144 20.01 -1.66 -2.69
C GLU A 144 20.28 -0.14 -2.76
N GLU A 145 19.27 0.69 -2.48
CA GLU A 145 19.34 2.14 -2.64
C GLU A 145 20.36 2.85 -1.72
N PRO A 146 20.68 2.40 -0.49
CA PRO A 146 21.75 3.00 0.30
C PRO A 146 23.11 3.03 -0.41
N VAL A 147 23.45 1.96 -1.13
CA VAL A 147 24.70 1.88 -1.92
C VAL A 147 24.66 2.83 -3.11
N LYS A 148 23.51 2.91 -3.79
CA LYS A 148 23.33 3.84 -4.92
C LYS A 148 23.40 5.30 -4.45
N CYS A 149 22.79 5.62 -3.31
CA CYS A 149 22.91 6.91 -2.64
C CYS A 149 24.39 7.23 -2.38
N PHE A 150 25.14 6.31 -1.76
CA PHE A 150 26.56 6.54 -1.45
C PHE A 150 27.38 6.80 -2.72
N ALA A 151 27.22 5.94 -3.74
CA ALA A 151 27.93 6.06 -5.01
C ALA A 151 27.58 7.33 -5.78
N ALA A 152 26.37 7.85 -5.61
CA ALA A 152 25.90 9.08 -6.25
C ALA A 152 26.53 10.35 -5.68
N ILE A 153 27.12 10.32 -4.48
CA ILE A 153 27.78 11.47 -3.84
C ILE A 153 29.23 11.56 -4.31
N THR A 154 29.48 12.37 -5.33
CA THR A 154 30.81 12.60 -5.91
C THR A 154 31.61 13.70 -5.20
N ASP A 155 30.97 14.48 -4.31
CA ASP A 155 31.64 15.52 -3.54
C ASP A 155 32.73 14.91 -2.65
N ARG A 156 33.98 15.33 -2.87
CA ARG A 156 35.17 14.86 -2.14
C ARG A 156 35.36 15.56 -0.80
N THR A 157 34.67 16.67 -0.56
CA THR A 157 34.71 17.40 0.72
C THR A 157 33.91 16.68 1.82
N ILE A 158 33.05 15.73 1.45
CA ILE A 158 32.26 14.92 2.37
C ILE A 158 33.02 13.61 2.64
N THR A 159 33.33 13.34 3.90
CA THR A 159 34.04 12.12 4.31
C THR A 159 33.21 10.86 4.05
N ALA A 160 33.88 9.71 3.93
CA ALA A 160 33.21 8.42 3.74
C ALA A 160 32.21 8.12 4.88
N GLU A 161 32.60 8.36 6.13
CA GLU A 161 31.74 8.22 7.32
C GLU A 161 30.49 9.10 7.22
N SER A 162 30.65 10.36 6.82
CA SER A 162 29.53 11.28 6.60
C SER A 162 28.57 10.81 5.49
N LYS A 163 29.10 10.22 4.41
CA LYS A 163 28.28 9.62 3.34
C LYS A 163 27.52 8.40 3.85
N VAL A 164 28.15 7.56 4.69
CA VAL A 164 27.49 6.40 5.32
C VAL A 164 26.34 6.88 6.21
N ALA A 165 26.59 7.86 7.09
CA ALA A 165 25.57 8.41 7.97
C ALA A 165 24.38 9.00 7.18
N LEU A 166 24.64 9.66 6.06
CA LEU A 166 23.59 10.22 5.21
C LEU A 166 22.78 9.15 4.46
N CYS A 167 23.45 8.14 3.91
CA CYS A 167 22.81 7.16 3.02
C CYS A 167 22.27 5.91 3.74
N CYS A 168 22.60 5.71 5.01
CA CYS A 168 22.02 4.66 5.84
C CYS A 168 20.49 4.79 5.87
N GLY A 169 19.78 3.71 5.52
CA GLY A 169 18.31 3.69 5.44
C GLY A 169 17.71 4.59 4.34
N ALA A 170 18.48 4.96 3.31
CA ALA A 170 17.95 5.68 2.17
C ALA A 170 17.14 4.72 1.26
N GLY A 171 15.86 5.00 1.07
CA GLY A 171 14.99 4.28 0.12
C GLY A 171 15.13 4.75 -1.34
N GLY A 172 16.13 5.57 -1.65
CA GLY A 172 16.36 6.10 -3.00
C GLY A 172 17.54 7.07 -3.11
N ALA A 173 17.80 7.56 -4.32
CA ALA A 173 18.90 8.50 -4.61
C ALA A 173 18.65 9.97 -4.19
N ALA A 174 17.51 10.29 -3.56
CA ALA A 174 17.10 11.67 -3.27
C ALA A 174 18.09 12.43 -2.38
N ARG A 175 18.58 11.81 -1.30
CA ARG A 175 19.56 12.44 -0.39
C ARG A 175 20.84 12.82 -1.13
N ALA A 176 21.32 11.95 -2.03
CA ALA A 176 22.50 12.22 -2.84
C ALA A 176 22.25 13.29 -3.91
N GLN A 177 21.08 13.29 -4.54
CA GLN A 177 20.68 14.34 -5.48
C GLN A 177 20.60 15.71 -4.82
N CYS A 178 20.02 15.79 -3.61
CA CYS A 178 20.02 17.01 -2.79
C CYS A 178 21.44 17.52 -2.54
N VAL A 179 22.36 16.65 -2.09
CA VAL A 179 23.75 17.03 -1.81
C VAL A 179 24.48 17.51 -3.06
N ARG A 180 24.25 16.89 -4.22
CA ARG A 180 24.84 17.33 -5.50
C ARG A 180 24.31 18.70 -5.96
N ALA A 181 23.04 18.96 -5.73
CA ALA A 181 22.44 20.25 -6.07
C ALA A 181 22.88 21.36 -5.10
N ALA A 182 23.21 21.00 -3.85
CA ALA A 182 23.62 21.96 -2.83
C ALA A 182 24.87 22.73 -3.26
N THR A 183 24.75 24.05 -3.30
CA THR A 183 25.83 24.94 -3.73
C THR A 183 27.09 24.81 -2.88
N HIS A 184 28.22 25.29 -3.40
CA HIS A 184 29.50 25.37 -2.68
C HIS A 184 29.47 26.31 -1.47
N ARG A 185 28.38 27.08 -1.24
CA ARG A 185 28.26 27.98 -0.10
C ARG A 185 28.04 27.26 1.24
N LEU A 186 27.47 26.05 1.23
CA LEU A 186 27.23 25.28 2.45
C LEU A 186 28.45 24.42 2.79
N ALA A 187 28.86 24.45 4.06
CA ALA A 187 29.87 23.54 4.56
C ALA A 187 29.36 22.08 4.48
N PRO A 188 30.26 21.07 4.37
CA PRO A 188 29.87 19.67 4.35
C PRO A 188 28.84 19.26 5.44
N PRO A 189 29.01 19.56 6.74
CA PRO A 189 28.02 19.18 7.75
C PRO A 189 26.64 19.82 7.53
N GLN A 190 26.62 21.05 7.00
CA GLN A 190 25.38 21.76 6.69
C GLN A 190 24.63 21.14 5.50
N LYS A 191 25.36 20.72 4.46
CA LYS A 191 24.79 19.97 3.32
C LYS A 191 24.12 18.67 3.80
N LEU A 192 24.80 17.93 4.68
CA LEU A 192 24.30 16.67 5.22
C LEU A 192 23.04 16.88 6.06
N ALA A 193 23.06 17.88 6.96
CA ALA A 193 21.92 18.21 7.80
C ALA A 193 20.69 18.63 6.99
N LEU A 194 20.89 19.42 5.92
CA LEU A 194 19.81 19.85 5.03
C LEU A 194 19.20 18.67 4.25
N CYS A 195 20.04 17.76 3.76
CA CYS A 195 19.64 16.69 2.85
C CYS A 195 19.28 15.35 3.53
N ALA A 196 19.48 15.21 4.84
CA ALA A 196 19.23 13.96 5.57
C ALA A 196 17.80 13.43 5.45
N ALA A 197 16.82 14.32 5.31
CA ALA A 197 15.41 13.98 5.21
C ALA A 197 14.83 14.16 3.79
N ALA A 198 15.66 14.31 2.75
CA ALA A 198 15.20 14.42 1.37
C ALA A 198 14.47 13.14 0.92
N ARG A 199 13.33 13.31 0.23
CA ARG A 199 12.44 12.23 -0.23
C ARG A 199 12.45 12.08 -1.75
N GLY A 200 12.06 10.89 -2.23
CA GLY A 200 12.16 10.47 -3.64
C GLY A 200 11.34 11.27 -4.65
N ASP A 201 10.21 11.81 -4.21
CA ASP A 201 9.26 12.61 -4.99
C ASP A 201 9.72 14.06 -5.23
N ALA A 202 10.53 14.61 -4.32
CA ALA A 202 11.04 15.98 -4.42
C ALA A 202 12.49 16.10 -3.92
N PRO A 203 13.46 15.50 -4.62
CA PRO A 203 14.83 15.34 -4.13
C PRO A 203 15.56 16.67 -3.88
N THR A 204 15.17 17.76 -4.55
CA THR A 204 15.77 19.09 -4.42
C THR A 204 14.94 20.07 -3.58
N ALA A 205 13.78 19.66 -3.07
CA ALA A 205 12.90 20.55 -2.32
C ALA A 205 13.52 21.13 -1.03
N PRO A 206 14.31 20.40 -0.22
CA PRO A 206 15.01 21.00 0.92
C PRO A 206 15.94 22.15 0.50
N LEU A 207 16.62 22.00 -0.64
CA LEU A 207 17.49 23.05 -1.15
C LEU A 207 16.72 24.24 -1.71
N ALA A 208 15.63 24.00 -2.46
CA ALA A 208 14.76 25.07 -2.96
C ALA A 208 14.12 25.86 -1.81
N CYS A 209 13.69 25.16 -0.75
CA CYS A 209 13.25 25.79 0.49
C CYS A 209 14.38 26.62 1.11
N PHE A 210 15.59 26.06 1.21
CA PHE A 210 16.73 26.77 1.80
C PHE A 210 17.02 28.06 1.06
N THR A 211 17.08 28.04 -0.28
CA THR A 211 17.33 29.23 -1.10
C THR A 211 16.19 30.24 -1.03
N ALA A 212 14.94 29.78 -0.94
CA ALA A 212 13.76 30.64 -0.79
C ALA A 212 13.63 31.24 0.63
N ALA A 213 14.24 30.63 1.66
CA ALA A 213 14.11 31.09 3.04
C ALA A 213 14.69 32.51 3.23
N PRO A 214 14.10 33.35 4.11
CA PRO A 214 14.57 34.71 4.34
C PRO A 214 16.07 34.76 4.70
N ALA A 215 16.82 35.62 4.01
CA ALA A 215 18.26 35.81 4.27
C ALA A 215 18.55 36.37 5.69
N THR A 216 17.53 36.93 6.36
CA THR A 216 17.63 37.36 7.76
C THR A 216 17.76 36.19 8.75
N LEU A 217 17.46 34.95 8.32
CA LEU A 217 17.65 33.77 9.15
C LEU A 217 19.09 33.25 8.98
N PRO A 218 19.83 32.99 10.07
CA PRO A 218 21.12 32.29 10.02
C PRO A 218 20.98 30.93 9.31
N ASP A 219 22.04 30.50 8.62
CA ASP A 219 22.03 29.28 7.81
C ASP A 219 21.64 28.03 8.62
N ASP A 220 22.06 27.92 9.89
CA ASP A 220 21.69 26.79 10.75
C ASP A 220 20.18 26.71 11.01
N LEU A 221 19.51 27.86 11.12
CA LEU A 221 18.05 27.93 11.27
C LEU A 221 17.33 27.69 9.94
N ARG A 222 17.90 28.15 8.81
CA ARG A 222 17.37 27.84 7.47
C ARG A 222 17.46 26.33 7.19
N ILE A 223 18.54 25.68 7.61
CA ILE A 223 18.71 24.23 7.51
C ILE A 223 17.68 23.51 8.37
N ARG A 224 17.51 23.90 9.64
CA ARG A 224 16.50 23.31 10.53
C ARG A 224 15.06 23.48 10.01
N LEU A 225 14.77 24.64 9.42
CA LEU A 225 13.48 24.95 8.80
C LEU A 225 13.20 24.05 7.59
N CYS A 226 14.19 23.86 6.72
CA CYS A 226 14.03 23.22 5.42
C CYS A 226 14.41 21.73 5.39
N SER A 227 15.00 21.18 6.46
CA SER A 227 15.32 19.75 6.55
C SER A 227 14.03 18.92 6.44
N GLY A 228 13.89 18.15 5.36
CA GLY A 228 12.71 17.32 5.10
C GLY A 228 11.54 18.04 4.42
N ALA A 229 11.74 19.26 3.92
CA ALA A 229 10.72 19.97 3.17
C ALA A 229 10.40 19.25 1.85
N ALA A 230 9.11 19.11 1.55
CA ALA A 230 8.62 18.60 0.26
C ALA A 230 8.38 19.71 -0.79
N SER A 231 8.40 20.98 -0.37
CA SER A 231 8.21 22.16 -1.22
C SER A 231 8.84 23.41 -0.57
N ASN A 232 8.63 24.59 -1.17
CA ASN A 232 9.06 25.87 -0.60
C ASN A 232 8.15 26.39 0.53
N ALA A 233 7.09 25.66 0.89
CA ALA A 233 6.10 26.12 1.86
C ALA A 233 6.68 26.51 3.24
N PRO A 234 7.66 25.81 3.84
CA PRO A 234 8.29 26.26 5.08
C PRO A 234 8.98 27.63 4.96
N ALA A 235 9.60 27.90 3.80
CA ALA A 235 10.22 29.20 3.53
C ALA A 235 9.18 30.31 3.35
N ASP A 236 8.08 30.04 2.65
CA ASP A 236 7.00 31.00 2.45
C ASP A 236 6.24 31.29 3.75
N CYS A 237 6.06 30.27 4.59
CA CYS A 237 5.62 30.43 5.97
C CYS A 237 6.55 31.36 6.74
N ALA A 238 7.87 31.15 6.67
CA ALA A 238 8.83 31.97 7.39
C ALA A 238 8.85 33.44 6.90
N LYS A 239 8.58 33.69 5.61
CA LYS A 239 8.39 35.04 5.05
C LYS A 239 7.09 35.69 5.54
N ALA A 240 6.03 34.90 5.68
CA ALA A 240 4.73 35.35 6.15
C ALA A 240 4.71 35.64 7.66
N ALA A 241 5.54 34.95 8.45
CA ALA A 241 5.66 35.15 9.88
C ALA A 241 6.14 36.57 10.23
N PRO A 242 5.65 37.17 11.33
CA PRO A 242 5.99 38.54 11.70
C PRO A 242 7.48 38.68 12.03
N ALA A 243 8.09 39.79 11.61
CA ALA A 243 9.51 40.08 11.84
C ALA A 243 9.86 40.23 13.34
N ALA A 244 8.87 40.58 14.17
CA ALA A 244 9.01 40.67 15.63
C ALA A 244 9.22 39.29 16.30
N LEU A 245 8.84 38.19 15.64
CA LEU A 245 9.05 36.85 16.18
C LEU A 245 10.54 36.48 16.09
N PRO A 246 11.19 36.05 17.19
CA PRO A 246 12.60 35.68 17.17
C PRO A 246 12.91 34.64 16.08
N PRO A 247 14.08 34.71 15.41
CA PRO A 247 14.44 33.80 14.31
C PRO A 247 14.25 32.30 14.64
N GLN A 248 14.57 31.88 15.87
CA GLN A 248 14.41 30.51 16.33
C GLN A 248 12.94 30.07 16.32
N HIS A 249 12.05 30.90 16.86
CA HIS A 249 10.62 30.62 16.92
C HIS A 249 9.98 30.66 15.52
N ARG A 250 10.47 31.52 14.61
CA ARG A 250 10.04 31.51 13.19
C ARG A 250 10.39 30.18 12.51
N ALA A 251 11.59 29.66 12.74
CA ALA A 251 12.02 28.39 12.19
C ALA A 251 11.22 27.21 12.78
N GLU A 252 10.93 27.24 14.08
CA GLU A 252 10.14 26.20 14.77
C GLU A 252 8.65 26.21 14.40
N LEU A 253 8.09 27.41 14.19
CA LEU A 253 6.71 27.58 13.73
C LEU A 253 6.49 26.97 12.36
N CYS A 254 7.44 27.19 11.44
CA CYS A 254 7.28 26.85 10.03
C CYS A 254 7.90 25.51 9.62
N ARG A 255 8.51 24.77 10.55
CA ARG A 255 9.13 23.48 10.27
C ARG A 255 8.06 22.45 9.86
N GLY A 256 8.17 21.91 8.65
CA GLY A 256 7.22 20.94 8.12
C GLY A 256 5.91 21.54 7.58
N ALA A 257 5.80 22.87 7.50
CA ALA A 257 4.61 23.53 6.99
C ALA A 257 4.33 23.14 5.52
N ALA A 258 3.08 22.80 5.23
CA ALA A 258 2.60 22.49 3.87
C ALA A 258 2.14 23.75 3.10
N SER A 259 1.98 24.89 3.79
CA SER A 259 1.61 26.18 3.20
C SER A 259 2.16 27.36 4.02
N ALA A 260 1.87 28.60 3.61
CA ALA A 260 2.21 29.82 4.37
C ALA A 260 1.28 30.07 5.59
N ALA A 261 0.27 29.22 5.81
CA ALA A 261 -0.78 29.45 6.80
C ALA A 261 -0.30 29.58 8.25
N PRO A 262 0.66 28.77 8.77
CA PRO A 262 1.19 28.97 10.13
C PRO A 262 1.82 30.36 10.33
N GLY A 263 2.50 30.89 9.31
CA GLY A 263 3.06 32.25 9.33
C GLY A 263 1.98 33.33 9.31
N LEU A 264 0.92 33.14 8.52
CA LEU A 264 -0.26 34.02 8.50
C LEU A 264 -1.00 34.02 9.83
N CYS A 265 -1.17 32.84 10.44
CA CYS A 265 -1.72 32.69 11.79
C CYS A 265 -0.89 33.47 12.80
N ALA A 266 0.43 33.29 12.83
CA ALA A 266 1.29 34.00 13.76
C ALA A 266 1.27 35.52 13.59
N ARG A 267 1.08 36.01 12.37
CA ARG A 267 0.92 37.45 12.09
C ARG A 267 -0.42 38.01 12.57
N ALA A 268 -1.47 37.18 12.63
CA ALA A 268 -2.78 37.54 13.16
C ALA A 268 -2.87 37.41 14.69
N MET A 269 -1.87 36.84 15.36
CA MET A 269 -1.85 36.73 16.82
C MET A 269 -1.70 38.11 17.49
N PRO A 270 -2.29 38.32 18.68
CA PRO A 270 -2.10 39.55 19.44
C PRO A 270 -0.62 39.82 19.73
N ILE A 271 -0.21 41.09 19.64
CA ILE A 271 1.19 41.53 19.85
C ILE A 271 1.72 41.14 21.25
N GLN A 272 0.82 41.01 22.23
CA GLN A 272 1.16 40.67 23.62
C GLN A 272 1.35 39.17 23.86
N ALA A 273 1.04 38.30 22.90
CA ALA A 273 1.22 36.86 23.06
C ALA A 273 2.71 36.50 23.13
N ALA A 274 3.08 35.67 24.10
CA ALA A 274 4.45 35.17 24.21
C ALA A 274 4.83 34.35 22.95
N PRO A 275 6.08 34.45 22.45
CA PRO A 275 6.51 33.72 21.24
C PRO A 275 6.25 32.21 21.27
N SER A 276 6.42 31.56 22.42
CA SER A 276 6.15 30.13 22.58
C SER A 276 4.66 29.79 22.41
N VAL A 277 3.77 30.63 22.96
CA VAL A 277 2.32 30.51 22.81
C VAL A 277 1.92 30.66 21.33
N THR A 278 2.49 31.63 20.62
CA THR A 278 2.27 31.81 19.19
C THR A 278 2.68 30.57 18.39
N VAL A 279 3.84 29.97 18.68
CA VAL A 279 4.31 28.75 18.01
C VAL A 279 3.34 27.59 18.28
N ASP A 280 2.94 27.40 19.54
CA ASP A 280 2.10 26.27 19.94
C ASP A 280 0.67 26.32 19.39
N VAL A 281 0.12 27.51 19.17
CA VAL A 281 -1.20 27.72 18.56
C VAL A 281 -1.15 27.53 17.04
N CYS A 282 -0.10 28.02 16.39
CA CYS A 282 -0.09 28.18 14.93
C CYS A 282 0.70 27.09 14.16
N ARG A 283 1.51 26.24 14.79
CA ARG A 283 2.41 25.27 14.11
C ARG A 283 1.74 24.43 13.01
N ASP A 284 0.52 23.97 13.25
CA ASP A 284 -0.23 23.09 12.33
C ASP A 284 -1.43 23.82 11.69
N ALA A 285 -1.43 25.15 11.70
CA ALA A 285 -2.56 25.94 11.22
C ALA A 285 -2.71 25.84 9.69
N ALA A 286 -3.91 25.50 9.23
CA ALA A 286 -4.29 25.55 7.82
C ALA A 286 -4.80 26.93 7.37
N SER A 287 -5.09 27.84 8.31
CA SER A 287 -5.58 29.20 8.07
C SER A 287 -5.23 30.14 9.24
N ALA A 288 -5.74 31.37 9.23
CA ALA A 288 -5.61 32.31 10.36
C ALA A 288 -6.59 32.04 11.52
N ALA A 289 -7.49 31.06 11.39
CA ALA A 289 -8.54 30.80 12.36
C ALA A 289 -8.05 30.45 13.79
N PRO A 290 -6.93 29.71 13.99
CA PRO A 290 -6.40 29.49 15.35
C PRO A 290 -6.02 30.78 16.07
N ALA A 291 -5.47 31.76 15.34
CA ALA A 291 -5.12 33.05 15.91
C ALA A 291 -6.36 33.90 16.23
N GLN A 292 -7.36 33.87 15.35
CA GLN A 292 -8.65 34.55 15.59
C GLN A 292 -9.38 33.93 16.80
N CYS A 293 -9.38 32.60 16.91
CA CYS A 293 -9.86 31.89 18.09
C CYS A 293 -9.13 32.37 19.33
N PHE A 294 -7.79 32.38 19.32
CA PHE A 294 -7.02 32.81 20.48
C PHE A 294 -7.28 34.28 20.85
N ALA A 295 -7.43 35.18 19.87
CA ALA A 295 -7.76 36.58 20.11
C ALA A 295 -9.18 36.78 20.67
N ALA A 296 -10.11 35.86 20.38
CA ALA A 296 -11.46 35.86 20.93
C ALA A 296 -11.53 35.30 22.36
N CYS A 297 -10.49 34.60 22.84
CA CYS A 297 -10.36 34.27 24.25
C CYS A 297 -10.09 35.58 25.01
N ASP A 298 -11.12 36.11 25.68
CA ASP A 298 -10.97 37.23 26.60
C ASP A 298 -9.86 36.94 27.63
N GLY A 299 -9.24 37.97 28.21
CA GLY A 299 -8.13 37.86 29.16
C GLY A 299 -8.46 37.07 30.43
N ALA A 300 -9.72 36.65 30.60
CA ALA A 300 -10.20 35.78 31.65
C ALA A 300 -9.88 34.29 31.43
N VAL A 301 -9.54 33.85 30.21
CA VAL A 301 -9.13 32.46 29.92
C VAL A 301 -7.62 32.32 30.09
N PRO A 302 -7.11 31.41 30.97
CA PRO A 302 -5.68 31.19 31.11
C PRO A 302 -5.04 30.81 29.77
N ALA A 303 -3.88 31.41 29.45
CA ALA A 303 -3.23 31.24 28.15
C ALA A 303 -3.00 29.77 27.76
N ALA A 304 -2.62 28.90 28.71
CA ALA A 304 -2.44 27.47 28.46
C ALA A 304 -3.73 26.77 27.99
N LEU A 305 -4.88 27.18 28.55
CA LEU A 305 -6.18 26.65 28.15
C LEU A 305 -6.61 27.22 26.80
N ALA A 306 -6.37 28.51 26.54
CA ALA A 306 -6.61 29.12 25.24
C ALA A 306 -5.79 28.45 24.13
N VAL A 307 -4.53 28.06 24.40
CA VAL A 307 -3.71 27.27 23.47
C VAL A 307 -4.34 25.92 23.18
N ALA A 308 -4.75 25.19 24.22
CA ALA A 308 -5.37 23.88 24.05
C ALA A 308 -6.69 23.96 23.27
N LEU A 309 -7.48 25.02 23.48
CA LEU A 309 -8.76 25.27 22.79
C LEU A 309 -8.58 25.62 21.32
N CYS A 310 -7.61 26.47 21.00
CA CYS A 310 -7.49 27.08 19.68
C CYS A 310 -6.51 26.38 18.75
N ARG A 311 -5.71 25.42 19.24
CA ARG A 311 -4.82 24.62 18.39
C ARG A 311 -5.63 23.86 17.34
N GLY A 312 -5.35 24.13 16.06
CA GLY A 312 -6.03 23.49 14.93
C GLY A 312 -7.46 23.98 14.68
N ALA A 313 -7.89 25.09 15.31
CA ALA A 313 -9.23 25.62 15.12
C ALA A 313 -9.47 26.06 13.66
N ALA A 314 -10.64 25.74 13.14
CA ALA A 314 -11.11 26.21 11.83
C ALA A 314 -11.99 27.47 11.93
N SER A 315 -12.39 27.89 13.14
CA SER A 315 -13.22 29.07 13.41
C SER A 315 -13.00 29.62 14.84
N THR A 316 -13.66 30.73 15.19
CA THR A 316 -13.61 31.37 16.53
C THR A 316 -14.54 30.74 17.58
N ALA A 317 -15.42 29.83 17.17
CA ALA A 317 -16.46 29.26 18.02
C ALA A 317 -15.96 28.62 19.35
N PRO A 318 -14.81 27.90 19.40
CA PRO A 318 -14.31 27.35 20.66
C PRO A 318 -14.01 28.42 21.71
N ALA A 319 -13.49 29.57 21.29
CA ALA A 319 -13.15 30.68 22.16
C ALA A 319 -14.38 31.43 22.66
N GLU A 320 -15.35 31.67 21.79
CA GLU A 320 -16.63 32.28 22.15
C GLU A 320 -17.39 31.42 23.19
N CYS A 321 -17.35 30.10 23.01
CA CYS A 321 -17.91 29.15 23.96
C CYS A 321 -17.22 29.22 25.33
N ALA A 322 -15.88 29.26 25.34
CA ALA A 322 -15.10 29.39 26.58
C ALA A 322 -15.36 30.74 27.28
N ALA A 323 -15.41 31.84 26.53
CA ALA A 323 -15.69 33.17 27.05
C ALA A 323 -17.09 33.28 27.66
N ALA A 324 -18.09 32.61 27.07
CA ALA A 324 -19.45 32.54 27.62
C ALA A 324 -19.52 31.70 28.92
N ALA A 325 -18.59 30.77 29.12
CA ALA A 325 -18.54 29.90 30.29
C ALA A 325 -17.82 30.51 31.50
N VAL A 326 -16.98 31.54 31.30
CA VAL A 326 -16.30 32.23 32.40
C VAL A 326 -17.29 33.21 33.08
N PRO A 327 -17.58 33.05 34.39
CA PRO A 327 -18.45 33.98 35.09
C PRO A 327 -17.78 35.36 35.16
N ARG A 328 -18.29 36.33 34.40
CA ARG A 328 -17.88 37.74 34.51
C ARG A 328 -18.06 38.19 35.97
N SER A 329 -17.00 38.72 36.55
CA SER A 329 -16.89 39.10 37.96
C SER A 329 -18.04 40.01 38.41
N ARG A 330 -18.51 39.75 39.63
CA ARG A 330 -19.65 40.35 40.35
C ARG A 330 -19.43 41.81 40.78
N GLU A 331 -18.70 42.64 40.05
CA GLU A 331 -18.48 44.05 40.45
C GLU A 331 -19.63 45.00 40.09
N ALA A 332 -20.72 44.50 39.49
CA ALA A 332 -22.04 45.14 39.50
C ALA A 332 -22.98 44.59 40.60
N ALA A 333 -22.45 43.88 41.60
CA ALA A 333 -23.20 43.30 42.72
C ALA A 333 -22.82 43.92 44.08
N SER A 334 -22.59 45.24 44.12
CA SER A 334 -22.16 45.97 45.34
C SER A 334 -23.28 46.35 46.30
N ASN A 335 -24.46 45.71 46.27
CA ASN A 335 -25.46 45.94 47.32
C ASN A 335 -26.31 44.70 47.63
N ALA A 336 -25.66 43.67 48.17
CA ALA A 336 -26.31 42.75 49.10
C ALA A 336 -25.22 42.00 49.89
N GLN A 337 -25.05 42.42 51.14
CA GLN A 337 -24.37 41.65 52.16
C GLN A 337 -24.98 40.25 52.21
N CYS A 338 -24.17 39.21 52.02
CA CYS A 338 -24.60 37.84 52.20
C CYS A 338 -24.36 37.43 53.67
N PRO A 339 -25.36 36.86 54.35
CA PRO A 339 -25.08 35.80 55.28
C PRO A 339 -25.72 34.52 54.75
N LEU A 340 -24.88 33.52 54.47
CA LEU A 340 -25.36 32.14 54.37
C LEU A 340 -25.92 31.74 55.74
N LYS A 341 -27.18 31.33 55.77
CA LYS A 341 -27.52 29.93 56.09
C LYS A 341 -28.93 29.59 55.65
N GLY A 342 -29.04 28.46 54.94
CA GLY A 342 -30.27 27.67 54.86
C GLY A 342 -30.98 27.66 53.51
N ALA A 343 -30.86 26.51 52.84
CA ALA A 343 -31.88 25.79 52.08
C ALA A 343 -32.74 26.48 50.98
N SER A 344 -32.80 25.77 49.85
CA SER A 344 -33.76 25.82 48.72
C SER A 344 -33.43 26.74 47.53
N GLY A 345 -33.41 26.13 46.34
CA GLY A 345 -34.05 26.72 45.14
C GLY A 345 -33.25 27.63 44.19
N GLN A 346 -32.71 27.00 43.13
CA GLN A 346 -32.40 27.54 41.77
C GLN A 346 -31.13 28.41 41.52
N PRO A 347 -30.65 28.49 40.25
CA PRO A 347 -30.41 27.38 39.32
C PRO A 347 -28.96 27.42 38.77
N ARG A 348 -28.43 26.26 38.35
CA ARG A 348 -27.27 26.23 37.44
C ARG A 348 -27.68 26.96 36.17
N ARG A 349 -26.91 27.96 35.71
CA ARG A 349 -27.17 28.61 34.41
C ARG A 349 -27.07 27.57 33.30
N ILE A 350 -28.24 27.20 32.78
CA ILE A 350 -28.41 26.29 31.64
C ILE A 350 -27.99 27.08 30.41
N VAL A 351 -26.93 26.64 29.72
CA VAL A 351 -26.73 27.06 28.32
C VAL A 351 -28.00 26.64 27.58
N PRO A 352 -28.73 27.56 26.91
CA PRO A 352 -29.94 27.18 26.20
C PRO A 352 -29.62 26.03 25.26
N MET A 353 -30.34 24.91 25.37
CA MET A 353 -29.99 23.69 24.63
C MET A 353 -29.94 23.91 23.11
N ALA A 354 -30.76 24.84 22.61
CA ALA A 354 -30.73 25.30 21.22
C ALA A 354 -29.36 25.86 20.80
N LEU A 355 -28.67 26.60 21.68
CA LEU A 355 -27.34 27.16 21.42
C LEU A 355 -26.26 26.06 21.39
N ALA A 356 -26.38 25.03 22.24
CA ALA A 356 -25.47 23.89 22.22
C ALA A 356 -25.57 23.08 20.91
N VAL A 357 -26.79 22.95 20.37
CA VAL A 357 -27.05 22.31 19.06
C VAL A 357 -26.43 23.13 17.92
N GLU A 358 -26.59 24.45 17.95
CA GLU A 358 -25.99 25.34 16.93
C GLU A 358 -24.46 25.34 16.99
N LEU A 359 -23.86 25.33 18.18
CA LEU A 359 -22.40 25.26 18.37
C LEU A 359 -21.80 23.96 17.80
N CYS A 360 -22.46 22.82 18.02
CA CYS A 360 -21.99 21.55 17.46
C CYS A 360 -22.14 21.51 15.92
N ARG A 361 -23.19 22.14 15.36
CA ARG A 361 -23.39 22.25 13.91
C ARG A 361 -22.41 23.19 13.22
N ALA A 362 -22.09 24.32 13.84
CA ALA A 362 -21.22 25.35 13.29
C ALA A 362 -19.76 24.88 13.06
N SER A 363 -19.39 23.71 13.59
CA SER A 363 -18.06 23.12 13.42
C SER A 363 -17.76 22.63 11.99
N GLY A 364 -18.79 22.38 11.16
CA GLY A 364 -18.64 21.91 9.77
C GLY A 364 -17.92 20.56 9.59
N ASN A 365 -17.64 19.84 10.68
CA ASN A 365 -16.93 18.56 10.67
C ASN A 365 -17.81 17.45 11.27
N ASP A 366 -18.05 16.40 10.48
CA ASP A 366 -18.79 15.21 10.90
C ASP A 366 -18.30 14.61 12.22
N ALA A 367 -16.98 14.65 12.49
CA ALA A 367 -16.41 14.12 13.73
C ALA A 367 -16.88 14.88 14.98
N ALA A 368 -17.13 16.19 14.86
CA ALA A 368 -17.61 17.02 15.96
C ALA A 368 -19.12 16.80 16.20
N ALA A 369 -19.92 16.66 15.13
CA ALA A 369 -21.33 16.29 15.25
C ALA A 369 -21.50 14.88 15.88
N VAL A 370 -20.70 13.91 15.45
CA VAL A 370 -20.64 12.55 16.01
C VAL A 370 -20.20 12.57 17.48
N GLY A 371 -19.17 13.35 17.80
CA GLY A 371 -18.70 13.53 19.17
C GLY A 371 -19.79 14.12 20.08
N CYS A 372 -20.44 15.21 19.64
CA CYS A 372 -21.53 15.85 20.38
C CYS A 372 -22.72 14.90 20.59
N ALA A 373 -23.10 14.13 19.56
CA ALA A 373 -24.18 13.15 19.66
C ALA A 373 -23.83 12.01 20.65
N ALA A 374 -22.58 11.51 20.61
CA ALA A 374 -22.10 10.47 21.53
C ALA A 374 -22.04 10.96 22.99
N THR A 375 -21.69 12.23 23.21
CA THR A 375 -21.56 12.84 24.53
C THR A 375 -22.81 13.59 24.99
N ALA A 376 -24.01 13.23 24.49
CA ALA A 376 -25.28 13.87 24.86
C ALA A 376 -26.11 13.16 25.97
N PRO A 377 -25.61 12.78 27.17
CA PRO A 377 -26.42 11.98 28.08
C PRO A 377 -27.68 12.65 28.64
N HIS A 378 -27.79 13.97 28.87
CA HIS A 378 -28.91 14.48 29.71
C HIS A 378 -29.55 15.82 29.32
N GLY A 379 -29.70 16.14 28.02
CA GLY A 379 -30.39 17.40 27.68
C GLY A 379 -30.88 17.60 26.25
N PHE A 380 -30.37 16.84 25.28
CA PHE A 380 -30.84 16.94 23.90
C PHE A 380 -32.19 16.22 23.74
N SER A 381 -33.19 16.95 23.26
CA SER A 381 -34.44 16.35 22.79
C SER A 381 -34.20 15.55 21.51
N ASP A 382 -35.13 14.68 21.14
CA ASP A 382 -35.05 13.94 19.87
C ASP A 382 -34.99 14.90 18.67
N ALA A 383 -35.68 16.05 18.75
CA ALA A 383 -35.63 17.10 17.74
C ALA A 383 -34.25 17.77 17.64
N ASP A 384 -33.54 17.90 18.77
CA ASP A 384 -32.19 18.46 18.81
C ASP A 384 -31.15 17.51 18.20
N LEU A 385 -31.28 16.21 18.46
CA LEU A 385 -30.44 15.18 17.83
C LEU A 385 -30.71 15.06 16.32
N LEU A 386 -31.98 15.11 15.92
CA LEU A 386 -32.38 15.13 14.51
C LEU A 386 -31.82 16.36 13.79
N ARG A 387 -31.92 17.54 14.40
CA ARG A 387 -31.24 18.74 13.89
C ARG A 387 -29.75 18.49 13.82
N LEU A 388 -29.08 18.18 14.92
CA LEU A 388 -27.63 18.00 14.95
C LEU A 388 -27.12 17.08 13.83
N CYS A 389 -27.76 15.92 13.62
CA CYS A 389 -27.33 14.93 12.65
C CYS A 389 -27.79 15.18 11.20
N SER A 390 -28.83 15.99 10.96
CA SER A 390 -29.32 16.30 9.60
C SER A 390 -28.60 17.47 8.92
N GLY A 391 -27.83 18.27 9.68
CA GLY A 391 -27.24 19.53 9.19
C GLY A 391 -25.73 19.49 8.92
N GLY A 392 -25.07 18.35 9.08
CA GLY A 392 -23.65 18.22 8.74
C GLY A 392 -23.50 18.31 7.22
N GLY A 393 -22.87 19.38 6.72
CA GLY A 393 -22.65 19.68 5.30
C GLY A 393 -21.69 18.72 4.58
N GLY A 394 -21.82 17.42 4.81
CA GLY A 394 -20.97 16.38 4.25
C GLY A 394 -21.64 15.65 3.10
N GLY A 395 -21.27 16.04 1.87
CA GLY A 395 -21.34 15.21 0.66
C GLY A 395 -22.74 14.77 0.19
N ALA A 396 -22.88 14.52 -1.11
CA ALA A 396 -24.10 13.95 -1.68
C ALA A 396 -24.38 12.50 -1.22
N ASP A 397 -23.52 11.90 -0.38
CA ASP A 397 -23.51 10.49 -0.01
C ASP A 397 -24.04 10.18 1.40
N GLY A 398 -24.30 11.19 2.24
CA GLY A 398 -25.00 11.05 3.52
C GLY A 398 -24.21 10.33 4.63
N ALA A 399 -22.91 10.11 4.46
CA ALA A 399 -22.08 9.33 5.39
C ALA A 399 -21.96 9.95 6.80
N GLY A 400 -22.02 11.28 6.90
CA GLY A 400 -21.97 12.02 8.18
C GLY A 400 -23.21 11.78 9.04
N ALA A 401 -24.40 11.86 8.44
CA ALA A 401 -25.68 11.63 9.12
C ALA A 401 -25.77 10.19 9.68
N VAL A 402 -25.27 9.21 8.93
CA VAL A 402 -25.24 7.80 9.31
C VAL A 402 -24.34 7.54 10.52
N ARG A 403 -23.12 8.11 10.52
CA ARG A 403 -22.21 8.01 11.68
C ARG A 403 -22.78 8.71 12.91
N CYS A 404 -23.44 9.85 12.71
CA CYS A 404 -24.09 10.60 13.80
C CYS A 404 -25.27 9.83 14.39
N ALA A 405 -26.11 9.20 13.56
CA ALA A 405 -27.21 8.36 13.99
C ALA A 405 -26.72 7.10 14.74
N ALA A 406 -25.61 6.50 14.31
CA ALA A 406 -25.00 5.35 14.98
C ALA A 406 -24.42 5.72 16.35
N ALA A 407 -23.85 6.92 16.48
CA ALA A 407 -23.31 7.45 17.74
C ALA A 407 -24.38 8.01 18.68
N ALA A 408 -25.59 8.31 18.18
CA ALA A 408 -26.66 8.90 18.98
C ALA A 408 -27.12 7.97 20.11
N PRO A 409 -27.53 8.52 21.27
CA PRO A 409 -27.92 7.72 22.42
C PRO A 409 -29.09 6.78 22.09
N ARG A 410 -29.15 5.64 22.79
CA ARG A 410 -30.18 4.59 22.60
C ARG A 410 -31.63 5.07 22.77
N ARG A 411 -31.84 6.25 23.35
CA ARG A 411 -33.18 6.84 23.55
C ARG A 411 -33.83 7.37 22.27
N LEU A 412 -33.05 7.61 21.21
CA LEU A 412 -33.59 8.15 19.96
C LEU A 412 -34.53 7.11 19.31
N PRO A 413 -35.81 7.45 19.04
CA PRO A 413 -36.78 6.51 18.48
C PRO A 413 -36.32 5.92 17.14
N ALA A 414 -36.69 4.67 16.88
CA ALA A 414 -36.34 3.98 15.63
C ALA A 414 -36.76 4.77 14.38
N ALA A 415 -37.94 5.42 14.42
CA ALA A 415 -38.42 6.27 13.33
C ALA A 415 -37.52 7.49 13.06
N ALA A 416 -36.98 8.11 14.11
CA ALA A 416 -36.06 9.25 13.99
C ALA A 416 -34.68 8.81 13.45
N ARG A 417 -34.21 7.62 13.84
CA ARG A 417 -33.00 7.01 13.26
C ARG A 417 -33.19 6.68 11.77
N ALA A 418 -34.34 6.11 11.40
CA ALA A 418 -34.69 5.81 10.02
C ALA A 418 -34.75 7.08 9.14
N GLU A 419 -35.25 8.19 9.67
CA GLU A 419 -35.27 9.48 8.98
C GLU A 419 -33.85 9.99 8.67
N LEU A 420 -32.92 9.90 9.63
CA LEU A 420 -31.51 10.29 9.44
C LEU A 420 -30.77 9.39 8.43
N CYS A 421 -31.23 8.16 8.26
CA CYS A 421 -30.63 7.17 7.37
C CYS A 421 -31.25 7.17 5.96
N ARG A 422 -32.30 7.95 5.72
CA ARG A 422 -32.98 8.01 4.42
C ARG A 422 -32.07 8.67 3.37
N GLY A 423 -31.81 7.97 2.26
CA GLY A 423 -30.97 8.47 1.16
C GLY A 423 -29.48 8.12 1.25
N ALA A 424 -29.05 7.36 2.26
CA ALA A 424 -27.68 6.88 2.34
C ALA A 424 -27.32 5.94 1.17
N ALA A 425 -26.10 6.07 0.63
CA ALA A 425 -25.62 5.25 -0.50
C ALA A 425 -24.53 4.24 -0.08
N GLY A 426 -24.23 3.27 -0.95
CA GLY A 426 -23.17 2.27 -0.72
C GLY A 426 -23.42 1.36 0.48
N VAL A 427 -22.42 1.19 1.35
CA VAL A 427 -22.50 0.33 2.55
C VAL A 427 -23.23 0.99 3.74
N GLN A 428 -23.55 2.28 3.65
CA GLN A 428 -24.05 3.06 4.77
C GLN A 428 -25.46 2.68 5.27
N PRO A 429 -26.43 2.30 4.40
CA PRO A 429 -27.73 1.83 4.90
C PRO A 429 -27.64 0.56 5.74
N ALA A 430 -26.62 -0.29 5.51
CA ALA A 430 -26.37 -1.46 6.33
C ALA A 430 -25.82 -1.10 7.72
N ALA A 431 -24.92 -0.12 7.80
CA ALA A 431 -24.44 0.41 9.08
C ALA A 431 -25.59 1.06 9.88
N CYS A 432 -26.51 1.74 9.18
CA CYS A 432 -27.75 2.26 9.76
C CYS A 432 -28.69 1.15 10.25
N ALA A 433 -28.89 0.10 9.47
CA ALA A 433 -29.69 -1.06 9.86
C ALA A 433 -29.13 -1.76 11.10
N ASP A 434 -27.82 -1.93 11.18
CA ASP A 434 -27.12 -2.49 12.34
C ASP A 434 -27.24 -1.58 13.58
N ALA A 435 -27.12 -0.27 13.42
CA ALA A 435 -27.35 0.69 14.50
C ALA A 435 -28.81 0.72 15.01
N MET A 436 -29.78 0.35 14.16
CA MET A 436 -31.20 0.23 14.51
C MET A 436 -31.57 -1.13 15.14
N HIS A 437 -30.70 -2.15 15.04
CA HIS A 437 -30.93 -3.52 15.55
C HIS A 437 -31.34 -3.54 17.03
N TYR A 438 -30.83 -2.60 17.83
CA TYR A 438 -31.14 -2.49 19.25
C TYR A 438 -32.48 -1.80 19.58
N SER A 439 -33.18 -1.20 18.61
CA SER A 439 -34.43 -0.46 18.79
C SER A 439 -35.60 -1.11 18.03
N ARG A 440 -36.18 -2.16 18.62
CA ARG A 440 -37.44 -2.90 18.37
C ARG A 440 -38.37 -2.54 17.16
N GLY A 441 -37.87 -2.33 15.94
CA GLY A 441 -38.71 -2.02 14.77
C GLY A 441 -38.23 -2.68 13.47
N VAL A 442 -38.68 -3.90 13.18
CA VAL A 442 -38.32 -4.64 11.95
C VAL A 442 -38.86 -3.95 10.69
N LYS A 443 -40.01 -3.26 10.78
CA LYS A 443 -40.63 -2.57 9.63
C LYS A 443 -39.78 -1.37 9.20
N GLU A 444 -39.18 -0.66 10.15
CA GLU A 444 -38.37 0.54 9.95
C GLU A 444 -37.00 0.19 9.36
N VAL A 445 -36.41 -0.95 9.77
CA VAL A 445 -35.18 -1.49 9.15
C VAL A 445 -35.42 -1.82 7.67
N VAL A 446 -36.53 -2.51 7.36
CA VAL A 446 -36.89 -2.84 5.96
C VAL A 446 -37.12 -1.58 5.12
N ALA A 447 -37.80 -0.57 5.67
CA ALA A 447 -38.04 0.70 4.98
C ALA A 447 -36.73 1.46 4.66
N THR A 448 -35.74 1.40 5.55
CA THR A 448 -34.43 2.04 5.38
C THR A 448 -33.58 1.35 4.31
N CYS A 449 -33.75 0.04 4.14
CA CYS A 449 -33.02 -0.74 3.14
C CYS A 449 -33.64 -0.67 1.72
N ARG A 450 -34.85 -0.12 1.58
CA ARG A 450 -35.56 -0.01 0.30
C ARG A 450 -34.94 1.09 -0.56
N GLY A 451 -34.37 0.73 -1.72
CA GLY A 451 -33.75 1.67 -2.68
C GLY A 451 -32.22 1.75 -2.65
N ALA A 452 -31.54 0.90 -1.88
CA ALA A 452 -30.07 0.84 -1.86
C ALA A 452 -29.53 0.19 -3.15
N LEU A 453 -28.53 0.82 -3.79
CA LEU A 453 -28.06 0.48 -5.14
C LEU A 453 -26.85 -0.50 -5.18
N THR A 454 -26.41 -1.07 -4.05
CA THR A 454 -25.16 -1.87 -3.98
C THR A 454 -25.32 -3.16 -3.17
N THR A 455 -24.25 -3.72 -2.57
CA THR A 455 -24.23 -4.95 -1.73
C THR A 455 -25.07 -4.85 -0.43
N THR A 456 -25.67 -3.71 -0.19
CA THR A 456 -26.47 -3.34 0.98
C THR A 456 -27.67 -4.24 1.28
N PRO A 457 -28.44 -4.78 0.31
CA PRO A 457 -29.54 -5.69 0.57
C PRO A 457 -29.08 -6.98 1.28
N ALA A 458 -27.91 -7.52 0.95
CA ALA A 458 -27.37 -8.71 1.61
C ALA A 458 -27.00 -8.44 3.08
N TYR A 459 -26.38 -7.29 3.36
CA TYR A 459 -26.09 -6.88 4.73
C TYR A 459 -27.35 -6.52 5.52
N CYS A 460 -28.36 -5.90 4.89
CA CYS A 460 -29.67 -5.65 5.50
C CYS A 460 -30.40 -6.95 5.84
N VAL A 461 -30.38 -7.94 4.94
CA VAL A 461 -30.95 -9.28 5.19
C VAL A 461 -30.16 -9.98 6.30
N ASN A 462 -28.83 -9.87 6.33
CA ASN A 462 -28.02 -10.46 7.39
C ASN A 462 -28.29 -9.81 8.77
N ALA A 463 -28.43 -8.48 8.82
CA ALA A 463 -28.82 -7.75 10.02
C ALA A 463 -30.22 -8.15 10.52
N LEU A 464 -31.18 -8.36 9.60
CA LEU A 464 -32.51 -8.88 9.91
C LEU A 464 -32.45 -10.36 10.37
N HIS A 465 -31.53 -11.16 9.83
CA HIS A 465 -31.38 -12.58 10.17
C HIS A 465 -30.82 -12.79 11.59
N HIS A 466 -30.07 -11.81 12.12
CA HIS A 466 -29.54 -11.80 13.47
C HIS A 466 -30.49 -11.12 14.50
N ALA A 467 -31.72 -10.75 14.12
CA ALA A 467 -32.68 -10.16 15.04
C ALA A 467 -33.26 -11.22 16.02
N PRO A 468 -33.29 -10.96 17.34
CA PRO A 468 -33.89 -11.88 18.30
C PRO A 468 -35.41 -11.90 18.12
N GLY A 469 -35.96 -12.97 17.54
CA GLY A 469 -37.41 -13.16 17.39
C GLY A 469 -37.90 -13.82 16.10
N GLY A 470 -37.03 -14.24 15.19
CA GLY A 470 -37.39 -14.98 13.98
C GLY A 470 -36.79 -14.34 12.74
N GLY A 471 -36.10 -15.15 11.93
CA GLY A 471 -35.40 -14.71 10.72
C GLY A 471 -36.32 -13.99 9.73
N ALA A 472 -35.73 -13.21 8.83
CA ALA A 472 -36.45 -12.46 7.80
C ALA A 472 -37.43 -13.38 7.05
N THR A 473 -38.70 -12.97 6.97
CA THR A 473 -39.73 -13.69 6.21
C THR A 473 -39.42 -13.63 4.72
N ALA A 474 -39.84 -14.64 3.94
CA ALA A 474 -39.65 -14.69 2.49
C ALA A 474 -40.16 -13.40 1.78
N ARG A 475 -41.24 -12.81 2.30
CA ARG A 475 -41.82 -11.55 1.81
C ARG A 475 -40.94 -10.32 2.06
N GLN A 476 -40.25 -10.25 3.20
CA GLN A 476 -39.30 -9.17 3.51
C GLN A 476 -38.03 -9.26 2.66
N ILE A 477 -37.63 -10.47 2.27
CA ILE A 477 -36.55 -10.69 1.31
C ILE A 477 -37.02 -10.24 -0.08
N GLU A 478 -38.26 -10.54 -0.48
CA GLU A 478 -38.89 -10.10 -1.75
C GLU A 478 -38.88 -8.57 -1.91
N ASP A 479 -39.23 -7.82 -0.86
CA ASP A 479 -39.27 -6.35 -0.90
C ASP A 479 -37.88 -5.70 -1.10
N CYS A 480 -36.80 -6.41 -0.78
CA CYS A 480 -35.42 -5.99 -1.03
C CYS A 480 -34.91 -6.38 -2.44
N ARG A 481 -35.66 -7.18 -3.21
CA ARG A 481 -35.27 -7.69 -4.55
C ARG A 481 -35.46 -6.71 -5.71
N GLY A 482 -35.97 -5.50 -5.47
CA GLY A 482 -36.04 -4.46 -6.49
C GLY A 482 -34.68 -3.86 -6.89
N ALA A 483 -33.58 -4.25 -6.23
CA ALA A 483 -32.23 -3.85 -6.59
C ALA A 483 -31.69 -4.71 -7.75
N ALA A 484 -30.81 -4.16 -8.58
CA ALA A 484 -30.15 -4.93 -9.64
C ALA A 484 -29.29 -6.07 -9.02
N PRO A 485 -29.28 -7.28 -9.62
CA PRO A 485 -28.37 -8.33 -9.20
C PRO A 485 -26.92 -7.89 -9.39
N VAL A 486 -26.10 -8.08 -8.34
CA VAL A 486 -24.66 -7.81 -8.32
C VAL A 486 -23.96 -9.11 -7.94
N HIS A 487 -22.92 -9.46 -8.69
CA HIS A 487 -22.09 -10.63 -8.40
C HIS A 487 -21.42 -10.46 -7.03
N THR A 488 -21.65 -11.41 -6.10
CA THR A 488 -21.01 -11.36 -4.77
C THR A 488 -20.21 -12.60 -4.43
N SER A 489 -20.49 -13.72 -5.10
CA SER A 489 -19.74 -14.95 -4.86
C SER A 489 -19.56 -15.75 -6.13
N ILE A 490 -18.43 -16.45 -6.19
CA ILE A 490 -18.14 -17.46 -7.20
C ILE A 490 -17.89 -18.77 -6.46
N GLY A 491 -18.59 -19.83 -6.84
CA GLY A 491 -18.29 -21.19 -6.44
C GLY A 491 -17.53 -21.91 -7.53
N VAL A 492 -16.46 -22.64 -7.18
CA VAL A 492 -15.87 -23.62 -8.10
C VAL A 492 -16.72 -24.88 -8.01
N ARG A 493 -17.59 -25.11 -9.00
CA ARG A 493 -18.48 -26.28 -9.03
C ARG A 493 -17.72 -27.53 -9.43
N GLU A 494 -16.90 -27.41 -10.46
CA GLU A 494 -16.14 -28.55 -10.99
C GLU A 494 -14.78 -28.09 -11.50
N LEU A 495 -13.76 -28.90 -11.23
CA LEU A 495 -12.44 -28.72 -11.81
C LEU A 495 -11.95 -30.06 -12.34
N LYS A 496 -11.99 -30.22 -13.66
CA LYS A 496 -11.54 -31.41 -14.39
C LYS A 496 -10.18 -31.14 -15.01
N HIS A 497 -9.35 -32.16 -15.11
CA HIS A 497 -8.10 -32.07 -15.88
C HIS A 497 -7.81 -33.37 -16.60
N ALA A 498 -7.15 -33.29 -17.77
CA ALA A 498 -6.83 -34.44 -18.61
C ALA A 498 -5.62 -35.26 -18.11
N GLY A 499 -5.32 -35.23 -16.81
CA GLY A 499 -4.14 -35.88 -16.23
C GLY A 499 -4.43 -37.30 -15.79
N GLU A 500 -3.59 -38.26 -16.17
CA GLU A 500 -3.66 -39.64 -15.66
C GLU A 500 -3.40 -39.68 -14.15
N GLY A 501 -4.24 -40.43 -13.42
CA GLY A 501 -4.06 -40.67 -11.98
C GLY A 501 -4.31 -39.47 -11.06
N GLY A 502 -5.09 -38.46 -11.51
CA GLY A 502 -5.37 -37.26 -10.69
C GLY A 502 -4.17 -36.31 -10.55
N VAL A 503 -3.10 -36.55 -11.31
CA VAL A 503 -1.93 -35.66 -11.35
C VAL A 503 -2.09 -34.67 -12.49
N LEU A 504 -2.13 -33.38 -12.16
CA LEU A 504 -2.16 -32.32 -13.15
C LEU A 504 -0.73 -32.05 -13.64
N TYR A 505 -0.48 -32.20 -14.94
CA TYR A 505 0.84 -31.95 -15.53
C TYR A 505 0.95 -30.56 -16.15
N THR A 506 2.16 -30.02 -16.26
CA THR A 506 2.41 -28.79 -17.04
C THR A 506 1.93 -28.94 -18.49
N GLY A 507 1.16 -27.98 -18.99
CA GLY A 507 0.54 -28.01 -20.31
C GLY A 507 -0.73 -28.87 -20.42
N ALA A 508 -1.10 -29.64 -19.39
CA ALA A 508 -2.37 -30.36 -19.40
C ALA A 508 -3.55 -29.39 -19.36
N ARG A 509 -4.60 -29.71 -20.11
CA ARG A 509 -5.85 -28.93 -20.13
C ARG A 509 -6.62 -29.12 -18.84
N VAL A 510 -7.04 -28.01 -18.26
CA VAL A 510 -7.93 -27.92 -17.11
C VAL A 510 -9.23 -27.27 -17.55
N GLU A 511 -10.32 -27.97 -17.25
CA GLU A 511 -11.67 -27.48 -17.39
C GLU A 511 -12.17 -27.02 -16.02
N ALA A 512 -12.54 -25.75 -15.89
CA ALA A 512 -13.13 -25.19 -14.68
C ALA A 512 -14.57 -24.77 -14.95
N VAL A 513 -15.51 -25.33 -14.19
CA VAL A 513 -16.92 -24.92 -14.18
C VAL A 513 -17.19 -24.16 -12.89
N LEU A 514 -17.61 -22.92 -13.03
CA LEU A 514 -17.89 -22.01 -11.93
C LEU A 514 -19.38 -21.68 -11.87
N GLU A 515 -19.86 -21.37 -10.67
CA GLU A 515 -21.18 -20.84 -10.40
C GLU A 515 -21.04 -19.41 -9.89
N VAL A 516 -21.54 -18.44 -10.64
CA VAL A 516 -21.58 -17.04 -10.24
C VAL A 516 -22.95 -16.77 -9.61
N LYS A 517 -22.91 -16.37 -8.35
CA LYS A 517 -24.11 -16.08 -7.58
C LYS A 517 -24.21 -14.59 -7.27
N ASP A 518 -25.43 -14.09 -7.34
CA ASP A 518 -25.76 -12.74 -6.94
C ASP A 518 -25.66 -12.55 -5.42
N GLN A 519 -25.93 -11.33 -4.93
CA GLN A 519 -25.96 -10.98 -3.52
C GLN A 519 -27.00 -11.74 -2.69
N TRP A 520 -27.91 -12.48 -3.32
CA TRP A 520 -28.93 -13.30 -2.67
C TRP A 520 -28.62 -14.81 -2.76
N GLY A 521 -27.47 -15.18 -3.32
CA GLY A 521 -27.05 -16.57 -3.48
C GLY A 521 -27.76 -17.32 -4.61
N ARG A 522 -28.51 -16.62 -5.48
CA ARG A 522 -29.11 -17.20 -6.69
C ARG A 522 -28.11 -17.15 -7.83
N PHE A 523 -28.26 -18.07 -8.78
CA PHE A 523 -27.52 -18.02 -10.02
C PHE A 523 -27.85 -16.72 -10.77
N MET A 524 -26.81 -16.01 -11.22
CA MET A 524 -27.05 -14.81 -12.00
C MET A 524 -27.70 -15.17 -13.33
N GLU A 525 -28.77 -14.48 -13.68
CA GLU A 525 -29.29 -14.51 -15.04
C GLU A 525 -28.24 -13.91 -15.99
N TRP A 526 -28.28 -14.36 -17.25
CA TRP A 526 -27.27 -13.98 -18.25
C TRP A 526 -27.17 -12.45 -18.39
N ASP A 527 -25.96 -11.92 -18.23
CA ASP A 527 -25.62 -10.53 -18.49
C ASP A 527 -24.36 -10.46 -19.35
N SER A 528 -24.46 -9.76 -20.49
CA SER A 528 -23.35 -9.49 -21.40
C SER A 528 -22.21 -8.67 -20.79
N GLY A 529 -22.48 -7.93 -19.71
CA GLY A 529 -21.51 -7.09 -19.00
C GLY A 529 -20.67 -7.84 -17.95
N THR A 530 -21.08 -9.05 -17.54
CA THR A 530 -20.38 -9.81 -16.51
C THR A 530 -19.38 -10.79 -17.13
N TYR A 531 -18.10 -10.55 -16.85
CA TYR A 531 -16.99 -11.41 -17.25
C TYR A 531 -16.32 -12.02 -16.03
N VAL A 532 -16.07 -13.32 -16.05
CA VAL A 532 -15.18 -13.98 -15.09
C VAL A 532 -13.80 -14.09 -15.71
N ARG A 533 -12.78 -13.76 -14.93
CA ARG A 533 -11.39 -13.88 -15.32
C ARG A 533 -10.69 -14.93 -14.47
N ALA A 534 -9.98 -15.85 -15.11
CA ALA A 534 -9.07 -16.79 -14.46
C ALA A 534 -7.64 -16.20 -14.45
N SER A 535 -7.00 -16.17 -13.28
CA SER A 535 -5.65 -15.64 -13.09
C SER A 535 -4.84 -16.48 -12.09
N LEU A 536 -3.51 -16.32 -12.03
CA LEU A 536 -2.70 -16.95 -10.98
C LEU A 536 -2.38 -15.95 -9.88
N ALA A 537 -2.39 -16.40 -8.63
CA ALA A 537 -1.87 -15.61 -7.53
C ALA A 537 -0.40 -15.21 -7.79
N PRO A 538 -0.04 -13.92 -7.69
CA PRO A 538 1.35 -13.48 -7.92
C PRO A 538 2.34 -14.13 -6.95
N ARG A 539 1.91 -14.39 -5.71
CA ARG A 539 2.69 -15.10 -4.70
C ARG A 539 2.46 -16.60 -4.85
N GLY A 540 3.54 -17.36 -5.00
CA GLY A 540 3.50 -18.82 -5.10
C GLY A 540 3.43 -19.37 -6.53
N SER A 541 3.22 -18.54 -7.55
CA SER A 541 3.17 -19.00 -8.95
C SER A 541 4.54 -19.36 -9.54
N ASN A 542 5.66 -18.94 -8.93
CA ASN A 542 7.02 -19.18 -9.44
C ASN A 542 7.22 -18.77 -10.92
N GLY A 543 6.50 -17.73 -11.37
CA GLY A 543 6.53 -17.29 -12.77
C GLY A 543 5.67 -18.12 -13.72
N ALA A 544 4.86 -19.04 -13.22
CA ALA A 544 3.82 -19.69 -13.99
C ALA A 544 2.81 -18.64 -14.49
N PHE A 545 2.40 -18.80 -15.73
CA PHE A 545 1.23 -18.17 -16.34
C PHE A 545 0.21 -19.23 -16.76
N ILE A 546 -1.05 -18.82 -16.84
CA ILE A 546 -2.16 -19.59 -17.40
C ILE A 546 -2.23 -19.34 -18.91
N GLY A 547 -2.28 -20.40 -19.72
CA GLY A 547 -2.67 -20.36 -21.12
C GLY A 547 -4.17 -20.65 -21.30
N GLY A 548 -4.71 -20.29 -22.47
CA GLY A 548 -6.12 -20.39 -22.82
C GLY A 548 -6.90 -19.07 -22.64
N ALA A 549 -8.19 -19.08 -22.99
CA ALA A 549 -9.09 -17.94 -22.81
C ALA A 549 -9.26 -17.65 -21.30
N GLY A 550 -8.42 -16.76 -20.76
CA GLY A 550 -8.44 -16.38 -19.35
C GLY A 550 -9.65 -15.52 -18.95
N ARG A 551 -10.56 -15.24 -19.89
CA ARG A 551 -11.78 -14.46 -19.68
C ARG A 551 -12.92 -15.13 -20.43
N VAL A 552 -14.03 -15.37 -19.73
CA VAL A 552 -15.23 -15.98 -20.30
C VAL A 552 -16.46 -15.23 -19.76
N ASN A 553 -17.44 -14.98 -20.62
CA ASN A 553 -18.72 -14.38 -20.20
C ASN A 553 -19.50 -15.38 -19.36
N ALA A 554 -20.23 -14.90 -18.35
CA ALA A 554 -21.18 -15.76 -17.66
C ALA A 554 -22.27 -16.25 -18.64
N THR A 555 -22.61 -17.55 -18.60
CA THR A 555 -23.67 -18.11 -19.44
C THR A 555 -25.04 -17.91 -18.80
N VAL A 556 -26.09 -18.33 -19.51
CA VAL A 556 -27.43 -18.55 -18.94
C VAL A 556 -27.28 -19.43 -17.69
N ASP A 557 -27.96 -19.04 -16.61
CA ASP A 557 -27.92 -19.67 -15.27
C ASP A 557 -26.61 -19.50 -14.48
N GLY A 558 -25.85 -18.43 -14.74
CA GLY A 558 -24.72 -18.04 -13.88
C GLY A 558 -23.57 -19.03 -13.92
N VAL A 559 -23.53 -19.94 -14.89
CA VAL A 559 -22.44 -20.91 -15.05
C VAL A 559 -21.34 -20.30 -15.92
N VAL A 560 -20.09 -20.50 -15.53
CA VAL A 560 -18.95 -20.12 -16.39
C VAL A 560 -18.07 -21.33 -16.61
N ARG A 561 -17.75 -21.62 -17.87
CA ARG A 561 -16.90 -22.75 -18.24
C ARG A 561 -15.63 -22.27 -18.91
N PHE A 562 -14.50 -22.58 -18.30
CA PHE A 562 -13.18 -22.45 -18.91
C PHE A 562 -12.76 -23.83 -19.41
N SER A 563 -12.67 -24.06 -20.73
CA SER A 563 -12.42 -25.41 -21.28
C SER A 563 -10.95 -25.69 -21.62
N HIS A 564 -10.07 -24.69 -21.54
CA HIS A 564 -8.72 -24.75 -22.11
C HIS A 564 -7.65 -24.12 -21.21
N LEU A 565 -7.83 -24.12 -19.88
CA LEU A 565 -6.80 -23.57 -19.00
C LEU A 565 -5.56 -24.49 -19.03
N THR A 566 -4.38 -23.92 -19.27
CA THR A 566 -3.12 -24.66 -19.23
C THR A 566 -2.11 -23.95 -18.30
N PHE A 567 -1.18 -24.69 -17.71
CA PHE A 567 -0.18 -24.12 -16.78
C PHE A 567 1.23 -24.33 -17.32
N SER A 568 2.00 -23.24 -17.37
CA SER A 568 3.34 -23.22 -17.98
C SER A 568 4.47 -23.72 -17.08
N ALA A 569 4.25 -23.80 -15.77
CA ALA A 569 5.25 -24.25 -14.82
C ALA A 569 4.62 -25.08 -13.68
N PRO A 570 5.39 -25.98 -13.06
CA PRO A 570 4.95 -26.83 -11.98
C PRO A 570 4.98 -26.08 -10.65
N GLY A 571 4.29 -26.62 -9.67
CA GLY A 571 4.24 -26.10 -8.31
C GLY A 571 2.84 -26.16 -7.73
N ASN A 572 2.71 -25.61 -6.52
CA ASN A 572 1.43 -25.40 -5.88
C ASN A 572 0.92 -24.03 -6.33
N LEU A 573 0.11 -24.04 -7.40
CA LEU A 573 -0.43 -22.83 -8.02
C LEU A 573 -1.80 -22.52 -7.43
N THR A 574 -2.05 -21.26 -7.10
CA THR A 574 -3.39 -20.81 -6.71
C THR A 574 -4.05 -20.16 -7.92
N LEU A 575 -4.99 -20.87 -8.54
CA LEU A 575 -5.88 -20.36 -9.58
C LEU A 575 -6.90 -19.44 -8.91
N ARG A 576 -7.05 -18.22 -9.40
CA ARG A 576 -7.94 -17.18 -8.89
C ARG A 576 -9.00 -16.88 -9.94
N PHE A 577 -10.22 -16.61 -9.47
CA PHE A 577 -11.34 -16.22 -10.30
C PHE A 577 -11.86 -14.86 -9.84
N ASP A 578 -11.82 -13.89 -10.74
CA ASP A 578 -12.16 -12.50 -10.50
C ASP A 578 -13.38 -12.11 -11.36
N VAL A 579 -14.31 -11.32 -10.81
CA VAL A 579 -15.42 -10.70 -11.57
C VAL A 579 -15.41 -9.21 -11.28
N GLY A 580 -15.48 -8.38 -12.32
CA GLY A 580 -15.45 -6.93 -12.16
C GLY A 580 -14.19 -6.39 -11.47
N GLY A 581 -13.09 -7.15 -11.46
CA GLY A 581 -11.86 -6.80 -10.74
C GLY A 581 -11.84 -7.18 -9.25
N ALA A 582 -12.95 -7.70 -8.72
CA ALA A 582 -13.01 -8.24 -7.36
C ALA A 582 -12.68 -9.73 -7.36
N HIS A 583 -11.82 -10.15 -6.44
CA HIS A 583 -11.46 -11.55 -6.25
C HIS A 583 -12.53 -12.28 -5.43
N LEU A 584 -13.16 -13.29 -6.03
CA LEU A 584 -14.30 -13.97 -5.40
C LEU A 584 -14.05 -15.45 -5.11
N ALA A 585 -13.14 -16.12 -5.81
CA ALA A 585 -12.82 -17.53 -5.56
C ALA A 585 -11.38 -17.90 -5.92
N SER A 586 -10.88 -18.96 -5.30
CA SER A 586 -9.59 -19.55 -5.65
C SER A 586 -9.59 -21.08 -5.50
N ALA A 587 -8.80 -21.76 -6.34
CA ALA A 587 -8.54 -23.19 -6.25
C ALA A 587 -7.02 -23.43 -6.16
N LEU A 588 -6.60 -24.31 -5.26
CA LEU A 588 -5.20 -24.74 -5.15
C LEU A 588 -4.96 -25.93 -6.07
N LEU A 589 -4.00 -25.80 -6.98
CA LEU A 589 -3.63 -26.81 -7.97
C LEU A 589 -2.21 -27.26 -7.75
N ARG A 590 -1.99 -28.57 -7.69
CA ARG A 590 -0.65 -29.14 -7.70
C ARG A 590 -0.28 -29.54 -9.13
N VAL A 591 0.50 -28.70 -9.80
CA VAL A 591 1.01 -28.97 -11.15
C VAL A 591 2.34 -29.69 -11.03
N VAL A 592 2.41 -30.91 -11.55
CA VAL A 592 3.62 -31.72 -11.63
C VAL A 592 4.27 -31.54 -13.00
N GLU A 593 5.58 -31.61 -13.01
CA GLU A 593 6.34 -31.52 -14.23
C GLU A 593 6.43 -32.88 -14.94
N THR A 594 6.16 -32.92 -16.24
CA THR A 594 6.48 -34.11 -17.05
C THR A 594 7.99 -34.17 -17.32
N LYS A 595 8.54 -35.36 -17.53
CA LYS A 595 9.96 -35.51 -17.94
C LYS A 595 10.28 -34.70 -19.20
N GLU A 596 9.33 -34.62 -20.13
CA GLU A 596 9.44 -33.81 -21.35
C GLU A 596 9.44 -32.30 -21.05
N ALA A 597 8.60 -31.84 -20.12
CA ALA A 597 8.59 -30.46 -19.68
C ALA A 597 9.88 -30.10 -18.91
N ALA A 598 10.44 -31.03 -18.13
CA ALA A 598 11.75 -30.87 -17.49
C ALA A 598 12.87 -30.72 -18.48
N PHE A 599 12.86 -31.58 -19.51
CA PHE A 599 13.78 -31.46 -20.61
C PHE A 599 13.62 -30.12 -21.33
N ALA A 600 12.39 -29.73 -21.68
CA ALA A 600 12.10 -28.45 -22.33
C ALA A 600 12.52 -27.23 -21.48
N ARG A 601 12.36 -27.28 -20.14
CA ARG A 601 12.81 -26.19 -19.25
C ARG A 601 14.31 -26.12 -19.10
N ALA A 602 15.00 -27.27 -19.05
CA ALA A 602 16.45 -27.34 -19.15
C ALA A 602 16.93 -26.72 -20.47
N CYS A 603 16.22 -27.02 -21.57
CA CYS A 603 16.47 -26.42 -22.88
C CYS A 603 16.17 -24.92 -22.96
N GLY A 604 15.24 -24.41 -22.16
CA GLY A 604 14.99 -22.98 -22.04
C GLY A 604 16.20 -22.16 -21.56
N ALA A 605 17.21 -22.79 -20.95
CA ALA A 605 18.48 -22.13 -20.65
C ALA A 605 19.22 -21.67 -21.92
N VAL A 606 19.10 -22.41 -23.03
CA VAL A 606 19.65 -22.03 -24.33
C VAL A 606 18.94 -20.78 -24.83
N VAL A 607 17.61 -20.74 -24.81
CA VAL A 607 16.82 -19.57 -25.22
C VAL A 607 17.16 -18.35 -24.37
N ARG A 608 17.31 -18.52 -23.04
CA ARG A 608 17.75 -17.43 -22.16
C ARG A 608 19.19 -16.98 -22.41
N ALA A 609 20.04 -17.82 -22.99
CA ALA A 609 21.42 -17.49 -23.31
C ALA A 609 21.58 -16.91 -24.73
N LEU A 610 20.59 -17.06 -25.61
CA LEU A 610 20.50 -16.33 -26.90
C LEU A 610 20.38 -14.82 -26.72
N ARG A 611 20.29 -14.33 -25.47
CA ARG A 611 20.40 -12.92 -25.13
C ARG A 611 21.61 -12.33 -25.86
N CYS A 612 21.34 -11.40 -26.77
CA CYS A 612 22.37 -10.49 -27.24
C CYS A 612 23.09 -9.91 -26.01
N PRO A 613 24.42 -9.69 -26.08
CA PRO A 613 25.13 -8.94 -25.04
C PRO A 613 24.34 -7.66 -24.77
N SER A 614 24.29 -7.24 -23.51
CA SER A 614 23.52 -6.12 -22.97
C SER A 614 23.87 -4.74 -23.56
N ASP A 615 24.47 -4.71 -24.74
CA ASP A 615 24.77 -3.53 -25.50
C ASP A 615 23.46 -2.87 -25.94
N ALA A 616 23.08 -1.84 -25.19
CA ALA A 616 21.97 -0.96 -25.51
C ALA A 616 22.07 -0.41 -26.94
N ALA A 617 23.27 -0.37 -27.53
CA ALA A 617 23.50 -0.01 -28.93
C ALA A 617 22.94 -1.05 -29.93
N ALA A 618 23.07 -2.35 -29.67
CA ALA A 618 22.52 -3.40 -30.53
C ALA A 618 20.98 -3.47 -30.39
N ALA A 619 20.46 -3.30 -29.17
CA ALA A 619 19.02 -3.19 -28.94
C ALA A 619 18.41 -1.95 -29.60
N ARG A 620 19.11 -0.81 -29.62
CA ARG A 620 18.69 0.40 -30.36
C ARG A 620 18.77 0.22 -31.87
N ARG A 621 19.77 -0.50 -32.40
CA ARG A 621 19.83 -0.83 -33.84
C ARG A 621 18.72 -1.81 -34.25
N ALA A 622 18.40 -2.80 -33.42
CA ALA A 622 17.28 -3.71 -33.65
C ALA A 622 15.90 -3.05 -33.45
N ALA A 623 15.81 -2.01 -32.61
CA ALA A 623 14.59 -1.20 -32.48
C ALA A 623 14.46 -0.13 -33.59
N ALA A 624 15.57 0.32 -34.17
CA ALA A 624 15.60 1.30 -35.27
C ALA A 624 15.51 0.64 -36.65
N ALA A 625 15.96 -0.60 -36.80
CA ALA A 625 15.65 -1.39 -37.97
C ALA A 625 14.24 -1.95 -37.78
N GLU A 626 13.29 -1.52 -38.61
CA GLU A 626 12.01 -2.19 -38.82
C GLU A 626 12.25 -3.58 -39.43
N LEU A 627 12.93 -4.47 -38.69
CA LEU A 627 13.00 -5.88 -39.05
C LEU A 627 11.57 -6.36 -39.06
N ASN A 628 11.11 -6.83 -40.21
CA ASN A 628 9.77 -7.36 -40.32
C ASN A 628 9.67 -8.49 -39.29
N ALA A 629 8.56 -8.60 -38.57
CA ALA A 629 8.35 -9.70 -37.62
C ALA A 629 8.46 -11.10 -38.26
N ALA A 630 8.49 -11.18 -39.60
CA ALA A 630 8.70 -12.37 -40.40
C ALA A 630 10.17 -12.68 -40.73
N ASP A 631 11.08 -11.71 -40.58
CA ASP A 631 12.48 -11.90 -40.92
C ASP A 631 13.14 -12.83 -39.90
N GLU A 632 13.72 -13.90 -40.41
CA GLU A 632 14.40 -14.90 -39.60
C GLU A 632 15.80 -14.39 -39.25
N ILE A 633 16.08 -14.28 -37.95
CA ILE A 633 17.39 -13.93 -37.42
C ILE A 633 18.11 -15.19 -36.96
N PHE A 634 19.43 -15.16 -36.98
CA PHE A 634 20.26 -16.24 -36.46
C PHE A 634 21.21 -15.74 -35.38
N ALA A 635 21.47 -16.61 -34.41
CA ALA A 635 22.44 -16.38 -33.36
C ALA A 635 23.45 -17.53 -33.30
N LEU A 636 24.70 -17.18 -33.05
CA LEU A 636 25.77 -18.14 -32.81
C LEU A 636 25.86 -18.42 -31.31
N VAL A 637 25.58 -19.65 -30.89
CA VAL A 637 25.69 -20.10 -29.51
C VAL A 637 27.10 -20.68 -29.30
N PRO A 638 27.95 -20.07 -28.45
CA PRO A 638 29.29 -20.59 -28.20
C PRO A 638 29.29 -21.78 -27.20
N PRO A 639 30.37 -22.58 -27.15
CA PRO A 639 30.59 -23.55 -26.08
C PRO A 639 30.58 -22.90 -24.68
N PRO A 640 30.11 -23.60 -23.63
CA PRO A 640 29.57 -24.97 -23.66
C PRO A 640 28.08 -25.06 -24.06
N LEU A 641 27.40 -23.92 -24.25
CA LEU A 641 25.96 -23.86 -24.48
C LEU A 641 25.51 -24.43 -25.83
N SER A 642 26.41 -24.45 -26.81
CA SER A 642 26.17 -25.05 -28.13
C SER A 642 25.77 -26.52 -28.04
N TRP A 643 26.38 -27.28 -27.13
CA TRP A 643 26.02 -28.68 -26.90
C TRP A 643 24.59 -28.81 -26.40
N ASN A 644 24.19 -27.97 -25.44
CA ASN A 644 22.82 -27.92 -24.95
C ASN A 644 21.86 -27.53 -26.07
N ALA A 645 22.21 -26.57 -26.94
CA ALA A 645 21.38 -26.20 -28.08
C ALA A 645 21.14 -27.38 -29.03
N ILE A 646 22.20 -28.15 -29.36
CA ILE A 646 22.12 -29.31 -30.24
C ILE A 646 21.28 -30.43 -29.60
N VAL A 647 21.56 -30.78 -28.35
CA VAL A 647 20.81 -31.81 -27.60
C VAL A 647 19.33 -31.41 -27.48
N CYS A 648 19.07 -30.11 -27.28
CA CYS A 648 17.73 -29.55 -27.21
C CYS A 648 17.05 -29.30 -28.56
N GLY A 649 17.68 -29.67 -29.69
CA GLY A 649 17.20 -29.32 -31.02
C GLY A 649 15.75 -29.74 -31.29
N GLY A 650 15.30 -30.88 -30.76
CA GLY A 650 13.89 -31.30 -30.83
C GLY A 650 12.94 -30.37 -30.09
N ALA A 651 13.23 -30.08 -28.82
CA ALA A 651 12.42 -29.19 -27.99
C ALA A 651 12.41 -27.75 -28.53
N LEU A 652 13.56 -27.27 -29.02
CA LEU A 652 13.72 -25.95 -29.63
C LEU A 652 12.94 -25.85 -30.96
N ARG A 653 12.96 -26.88 -31.81
CA ARG A 653 12.13 -26.93 -33.04
C ARG A 653 10.64 -26.86 -32.74
N ASN A 654 10.18 -27.55 -31.70
CA ASN A 654 8.77 -27.47 -31.28
C ASN A 654 8.39 -26.07 -30.80
N GLN A 655 9.35 -25.27 -30.34
CA GLN A 655 9.18 -23.86 -29.96
C GLN A 655 9.46 -22.89 -31.13
N GLY A 656 9.63 -23.36 -32.36
CA GLY A 656 9.86 -22.52 -33.53
C GLY A 656 11.31 -22.09 -33.76
N PHE A 657 12.28 -22.63 -33.01
CA PHE A 657 13.71 -22.41 -33.24
C PHE A 657 14.29 -23.49 -34.15
N ARG A 658 15.08 -23.12 -35.15
CA ARG A 658 15.88 -24.09 -35.91
C ARG A 658 17.27 -24.13 -35.33
N VAL A 659 17.83 -25.32 -35.12
CA VAL A 659 19.18 -25.49 -34.59
C VAL A 659 19.99 -26.35 -35.54
N ALA A 660 21.20 -25.89 -35.87
CA ALA A 660 22.18 -26.67 -36.62
C ALA A 660 23.57 -26.54 -35.99
N PRO A 661 24.43 -27.56 -36.12
CA PRO A 661 25.82 -27.45 -35.70
C PRO A 661 26.54 -26.35 -36.50
N GLY A 662 27.35 -25.56 -35.80
CA GLY A 662 28.19 -24.51 -36.37
C GLY A 662 29.68 -24.83 -36.31
N TRP A 663 30.49 -23.89 -36.78
CA TRP A 663 31.95 -24.00 -36.79
C TRP A 663 32.52 -23.94 -35.37
N ARG A 664 33.68 -24.56 -35.13
CA ARG A 664 34.39 -24.51 -33.83
C ARG A 664 33.55 -24.93 -32.62
N ARG A 665 32.74 -25.99 -32.77
CA ARG A 665 31.82 -26.50 -31.73
C ARG A 665 30.73 -25.50 -31.33
N ALA A 666 30.45 -24.46 -32.10
CA ALA A 666 29.29 -23.59 -31.88
C ALA A 666 28.00 -24.24 -32.41
N ALA A 667 26.84 -23.65 -32.10
CA ALA A 667 25.57 -23.99 -32.73
C ALA A 667 24.93 -22.74 -33.33
N TRP A 668 24.37 -22.88 -34.53
CA TRP A 668 23.54 -21.86 -35.13
C TRP A 668 22.10 -22.06 -34.68
N VAL A 669 21.47 -21.01 -34.18
CA VAL A 669 20.05 -21.02 -33.81
C VAL A 669 19.33 -19.94 -34.59
N TRP A 670 18.39 -20.34 -35.45
CA TRP A 670 17.52 -19.43 -36.20
C TRP A 670 16.16 -19.31 -35.52
N TYR A 671 15.62 -18.10 -35.48
CA TYR A 671 14.32 -17.78 -34.89
C TYR A 671 13.78 -16.46 -35.45
N THR A 672 12.47 -16.22 -35.28
CA THR A 672 11.90 -14.88 -35.52
C THR A 672 11.84 -14.11 -34.20
N PRO A 673 11.92 -12.76 -34.22
CA PRO A 673 11.79 -11.96 -33.00
C PRO A 673 10.47 -12.20 -32.26
N ALA A 674 9.41 -12.57 -32.98
CA ALA A 674 8.13 -12.90 -32.39
C ALA A 674 8.18 -14.24 -31.61
N VAL A 675 8.87 -15.26 -32.15
CA VAL A 675 9.10 -16.55 -31.47
C VAL A 675 9.89 -16.35 -30.18
N GLU A 676 10.94 -15.53 -30.23
CA GLU A 676 11.71 -15.16 -29.04
C GLU A 676 10.84 -14.44 -28.01
N ALA A 677 10.04 -13.46 -28.44
CA ALA A 677 9.14 -12.71 -27.57
C ALA A 677 8.18 -13.64 -26.84
N LEU A 678 7.50 -14.57 -27.53
CA LEU A 678 6.65 -15.56 -26.85
C LEU A 678 7.48 -16.49 -25.96
N ALA A 679 8.58 -17.06 -26.44
CA ALA A 679 9.38 -18.00 -25.65
C ALA A 679 9.91 -17.38 -24.35
N THR A 680 10.25 -16.08 -24.36
CA THR A 680 10.83 -15.36 -23.22
C THR A 680 9.81 -14.55 -22.41
N GLY A 681 8.61 -14.29 -22.96
CA GLY A 681 7.63 -13.36 -22.42
C GLY A 681 8.03 -11.89 -22.54
N ARG A 682 9.17 -11.57 -23.17
CA ARG A 682 9.69 -10.19 -23.24
C ARG A 682 8.97 -9.41 -24.34
N GLY A 683 8.44 -8.24 -23.98
CA GLY A 683 7.73 -7.38 -24.93
C GLY A 683 6.41 -8.00 -25.42
N VAL A 684 5.92 -9.04 -24.75
CA VAL A 684 4.61 -9.62 -25.00
C VAL A 684 3.58 -8.80 -24.20
N PRO A 685 2.52 -8.27 -24.85
CA PRO A 685 1.42 -7.63 -24.15
C PRO A 685 0.89 -8.51 -23.02
N THR A 686 0.73 -7.93 -21.83
CA THR A 686 0.15 -8.62 -20.67
C THR A 686 -1.12 -7.94 -20.21
N PRO A 687 -2.03 -8.64 -19.53
CA PRO A 687 -3.25 -8.03 -19.00
C PRO A 687 -3.02 -6.94 -17.94
N LEU A 688 -1.83 -6.89 -17.34
CA LEU A 688 -1.47 -5.88 -16.33
C LEU A 688 -1.04 -4.55 -16.96
N MET A 689 -0.71 -4.55 -18.25
CA MET A 689 -0.41 -3.35 -19.01
C MET A 689 -1.70 -2.58 -19.32
N THR A 690 -1.59 -1.26 -19.35
CA THR A 690 -2.64 -0.36 -19.85
C THR A 690 -2.91 -0.62 -21.33
N ALA A 691 -4.06 -0.18 -21.84
CA ALA A 691 -4.39 -0.34 -23.25
C ALA A 691 -3.35 0.30 -24.20
N LEU A 692 -2.77 1.45 -23.83
CA LEU A 692 -1.70 2.09 -24.59
C LEU A 692 -0.41 1.26 -24.57
N GLU A 693 0.01 0.77 -23.41
CA GLU A 693 1.21 -0.05 -23.27
C GLU A 693 1.10 -1.37 -24.04
N ARG A 694 -0.09 -2.01 -24.07
CA ARG A 694 -0.33 -3.23 -24.87
C ARG A 694 -0.15 -3.02 -26.36
N LEU A 695 -0.37 -1.78 -26.85
CA LEU A 695 -0.11 -1.38 -28.23
C LEU A 695 1.31 -0.81 -28.45
N GLY A 696 2.12 -0.72 -27.38
CA GLY A 696 3.45 -0.11 -27.41
C GLY A 696 3.42 1.40 -27.64
N LEU A 697 2.38 2.09 -27.14
CA LEU A 697 2.19 3.54 -27.27
C LEU A 697 2.41 4.25 -25.93
N GLY A 698 2.87 5.50 -25.98
CA GLY A 698 2.97 6.39 -24.82
C GLY A 698 1.67 7.17 -24.55
N GLU A 699 1.60 7.80 -23.38
CA GLU A 699 0.51 8.73 -23.05
C GLU A 699 0.44 9.89 -24.07
N GLY A 700 -0.77 10.25 -24.51
CA GLY A 700 -0.99 11.28 -25.53
C GLY A 700 -0.94 10.80 -26.99
N ALA A 701 -0.87 9.48 -27.24
CA ALA A 701 -0.95 8.94 -28.59
C ALA A 701 -2.24 9.35 -29.31
N SER A 702 -2.13 9.77 -30.58
CA SER A 702 -3.30 10.17 -31.36
C SER A 702 -4.15 8.96 -31.76
N GLY A 703 -5.42 9.19 -32.11
CA GLY A 703 -6.28 8.12 -32.64
C GLY A 703 -5.71 7.46 -33.92
N GLY A 704 -4.89 8.19 -34.69
CA GLY A 704 -4.15 7.64 -35.83
C GLY A 704 -3.02 6.71 -35.42
N ASP A 705 -2.28 7.04 -34.35
CA ASP A 705 -1.23 6.19 -33.78
C ASP A 705 -1.81 4.89 -33.24
N VAL A 706 -2.95 4.97 -32.54
CA VAL A 706 -3.69 3.80 -32.02
C VAL A 706 -4.06 2.84 -33.14
N ARG A 707 -4.61 3.33 -34.27
CA ARG A 707 -4.96 2.48 -35.42
C ARG A 707 -3.74 1.82 -36.06
N ARG A 708 -2.66 2.58 -36.27
CA ARG A 708 -1.41 2.05 -36.85
C ARG A 708 -0.76 1.00 -35.96
N ALA A 709 -0.71 1.26 -34.66
CA ALA A 709 -0.15 0.33 -33.69
C ALA A 709 -0.99 -0.96 -33.59
N TYR A 710 -2.31 -0.85 -33.54
CA TYR A 710 -3.21 -2.00 -33.58
C TYR A 710 -2.98 -2.85 -34.83
N TYR A 711 -2.95 -2.24 -36.03
CA TYR A 711 -2.71 -2.97 -37.28
C TYR A 711 -1.37 -3.72 -37.27
N ARG A 712 -0.30 -3.07 -36.78
CA ARG A 712 1.04 -3.68 -36.68
C ARG A 712 1.04 -4.87 -35.72
N GLU A 713 0.51 -4.70 -34.50
CA GLU A 713 0.50 -5.75 -33.50
C GLU A 713 -0.48 -6.89 -33.86
N SER A 714 -1.64 -6.58 -34.42
CA SER A 714 -2.62 -7.60 -34.83
C SER A 714 -2.07 -8.50 -35.93
N LEU A 715 -1.34 -7.94 -36.91
CA LEU A 715 -0.63 -8.75 -37.91
C LEU A 715 0.50 -9.58 -37.32
N ARG A 716 1.23 -9.04 -36.33
CA ARG A 716 2.32 -9.76 -35.66
C ARG A 716 1.83 -10.98 -34.89
N TRP A 717 0.69 -10.86 -34.23
CA TRP A 717 0.11 -11.90 -33.37
C TRP A 717 -1.00 -12.71 -34.03
N HIS A 718 -1.33 -12.44 -35.30
CA HIS A 718 -2.42 -13.09 -36.02
C HIS A 718 -2.29 -14.64 -36.02
N PRO A 719 -3.31 -15.41 -35.63
CA PRO A 719 -3.24 -16.87 -35.48
C PRO A 719 -2.70 -17.59 -36.73
N ASP A 720 -3.04 -17.14 -37.94
CA ASP A 720 -2.56 -17.74 -39.19
C ASP A 720 -1.03 -17.78 -39.31
N ARG A 721 -0.33 -16.76 -38.80
CA ARG A 721 1.15 -16.74 -38.82
C ARG A 721 1.76 -17.80 -37.90
N TRP A 722 1.01 -18.22 -36.89
CA TRP A 722 1.44 -19.15 -35.86
C TRP A 722 0.95 -20.57 -36.07
N ALA A 723 0.16 -20.83 -37.12
CA ALA A 723 -0.32 -22.17 -37.47
C ALA A 723 0.80 -23.20 -37.66
N ARG A 724 2.00 -22.76 -38.10
CA ARG A 724 3.20 -23.61 -38.24
C ARG A 724 3.93 -23.90 -36.92
N HIS A 725 3.52 -23.25 -35.83
CA HIS A 725 4.10 -23.40 -34.50
C HIS A 725 3.01 -23.73 -33.47
N PRO A 726 2.45 -24.96 -33.48
CA PRO A 726 1.30 -25.31 -32.63
C PRO A 726 1.52 -25.03 -31.14
N ALA A 727 2.75 -25.21 -30.64
CA ALA A 727 3.09 -24.94 -29.24
C ALA A 727 3.07 -23.44 -28.86
N LEU A 728 3.14 -22.54 -29.84
CA LEU A 728 3.11 -21.08 -29.65
C LEU A 728 1.81 -20.45 -30.16
N ALA A 729 1.04 -21.15 -31.00
CA ALA A 729 -0.21 -20.65 -31.59
C ALA A 729 -1.23 -20.19 -30.54
N GLU A 730 -1.44 -20.97 -29.48
CA GLU A 730 -2.35 -20.61 -28.39
C GLU A 730 -1.90 -19.35 -27.65
N ARG A 731 -0.59 -19.19 -27.45
CA ARG A 731 -0.04 -18.00 -26.78
C ARG A 731 -0.13 -16.77 -27.67
N ALA A 732 0.14 -16.91 -28.96
CA ALA A 732 -0.02 -15.83 -29.92
C ALA A 732 -1.49 -15.37 -30.01
N GLN A 733 -2.43 -16.31 -30.01
CA GLN A 733 -3.86 -16.02 -30.00
C GLN A 733 -4.26 -15.21 -28.75
N ALA A 734 -3.80 -15.60 -27.56
CA ALA A 734 -4.08 -14.85 -26.34
C ALA A 734 -3.52 -13.42 -26.40
N VAL A 735 -2.36 -13.22 -27.03
CA VAL A 735 -1.78 -11.88 -27.22
C VAL A 735 -2.59 -11.07 -28.24
N PHE A 736 -3.02 -11.69 -29.33
CA PHE A 736 -3.88 -11.07 -30.33
C PHE A 736 -5.21 -10.57 -29.73
N GLU A 737 -5.81 -11.36 -28.85
CA GLU A 737 -7.01 -10.98 -28.10
C GLU A 737 -6.75 -9.77 -27.20
N LEU A 738 -5.64 -9.75 -26.44
CA LEU A 738 -5.27 -8.60 -25.60
C LEU A 738 -5.03 -7.32 -26.40
N VAL A 739 -4.42 -7.43 -27.58
CA VAL A 739 -4.22 -6.33 -28.52
C VAL A 739 -5.56 -5.81 -29.07
N SER A 740 -6.49 -6.72 -29.37
CA SER A 740 -7.83 -6.39 -29.87
C SER A 740 -8.69 -5.71 -28.80
N GLU A 741 -8.65 -6.21 -27.57
CA GLU A 741 -9.31 -5.60 -26.41
C GLU A 741 -8.77 -4.19 -26.15
N ALA A 742 -7.44 -4.01 -26.15
CA ALA A 742 -6.80 -2.72 -25.94
C ALA A 742 -7.26 -1.68 -26.97
N TYR A 743 -7.36 -2.09 -28.24
CA TYR A 743 -7.87 -1.22 -29.29
C TYR A 743 -9.34 -0.86 -29.09
N ALA A 744 -10.18 -1.82 -28.69
CA ALA A 744 -11.60 -1.56 -28.42
C ALA A 744 -11.82 -0.57 -27.27
N GLU A 745 -11.05 -0.71 -26.18
CA GLU A 745 -11.09 0.17 -25.01
C GLU A 745 -10.71 1.61 -25.37
N LEU A 746 -9.58 1.80 -26.08
CA LEU A 746 -9.13 3.13 -26.50
C LEU A 746 -10.11 3.79 -27.48
N ARG A 747 -10.73 3.02 -28.37
CA ARG A 747 -11.74 3.51 -29.30
C ARG A 747 -13.01 3.96 -28.57
N ALA A 748 -13.45 3.20 -27.56
CA ALA A 748 -14.61 3.57 -26.75
C ALA A 748 -14.35 4.85 -25.94
N GLY A 749 -13.18 4.97 -25.30
CA GLY A 749 -12.76 6.17 -24.58
C GLY A 749 -12.70 7.43 -25.47
N ALA A 750 -12.16 7.30 -26.68
CA ALA A 750 -12.12 8.41 -27.65
C ALA A 750 -13.51 8.87 -28.09
N LYS A 751 -14.46 7.94 -28.25
CA LYS A 751 -15.86 8.27 -28.58
C LYS A 751 -16.52 9.04 -27.44
N LEU A 752 -16.31 8.62 -26.20
CA LEU A 752 -16.85 9.30 -25.01
C LEU A 752 -16.28 10.72 -24.85
N ALA A 753 -14.98 10.90 -25.08
CA ALA A 753 -14.33 12.21 -25.02
C ALA A 753 -14.89 13.18 -26.08
N ALA A 754 -15.12 12.70 -27.31
CA ALA A 754 -15.71 13.50 -28.38
C ALA A 754 -17.14 13.93 -28.04
N THR A 755 -17.98 13.04 -27.51
CA THR A 755 -19.37 13.37 -27.11
C THR A 755 -19.44 14.26 -25.86
N GLY A 756 -18.45 14.18 -24.97
CA GLY A 756 -18.37 15.02 -23.77
C GLY A 756 -17.98 16.47 -24.07
N GLN A 757 -17.17 16.70 -25.11
CA GLN A 757 -16.84 18.07 -25.55
C GLN A 757 -18.02 18.77 -26.23
N GLU A 758 -18.90 18.02 -26.91
CA GLU A 758 -20.08 18.58 -27.58
C GLU A 758 -21.20 18.96 -26.59
N SER A 759 -21.27 18.28 -25.44
CA SER A 759 -22.23 18.58 -24.36
C SER A 759 -21.76 19.64 -23.37
N ALA A 760 -20.46 19.95 -23.33
CA ALA A 760 -19.91 21.08 -22.56
C ALA A 760 -19.88 22.41 -23.35
N ALA A 761 -20.18 22.36 -24.65
CA ALA A 761 -20.21 23.51 -25.56
C ALA A 761 -21.63 24.03 -25.84
N VAL A 762 -22.65 23.40 -25.26
CA VAL A 762 -24.07 23.82 -25.22
C VAL A 762 -24.39 24.24 -23.80
#